data_AF-F8D6K0-F1
#
_entry.id   AF-F8D6K0-F1
#
_cell.length_a   1.000
_cell.length_b   1.000
_cell.length_c   1.000
_cell.angle_alpha   90.00
_cell.angle_beta   90.00
_cell.angle_gamma   90.00
#
_symmetry.space_group_name_H-M   'P 1'
#
loop_
_entity.id
_entity.type
_entity.pdbx_description
1 polymer ?
#
loop_
_entity_poly.entity_id
_entity_poly.type
_entity_poly.pdbx_seq_one_letter_code
_entity_poly.pdbx_strand_id
1 'polypeptide(L)'
;MSDGPTVVSPDWLETHRDDDGVVVVDVREARDYAELGHVPGAVNVPTEVFRDPSSVAAGKLPAADDFAALMREAGIREGDAVVAVDDANGVNAARFLLTAIVYGHDGPLYLLDGGLEAWLEAGGNLSDEDPDPEPTNYEAERDAGAPLVDRAGVEEAVEGDAVVVDTRTAAEYDQSHIPGAVQLGWEDLLEESGRLKPEAELEELLADRGITRDERIVLYCNTARRLSHTFVVLRDLGYENVEFYEGSLTDWVRAEAPEWDPVELKEQVRAYSRGGGFEAMVEELGDDVLNRLKLIGLYHQKQRGYFMLRTRAPGGILTAEQARTIGEVADEFARAPDEYGGADQNPVFGDGFLDATTRQDIQMHWIEIEDVAEIWDRYDAVGLETMQACGNSVRNVVGCPASGIDPDETVDVQPVVERVSQRFLGDHHYANLPRKFKVSVTGCHENCARAQIQDLGLTPARKDGREGFVAQVGGGLSDGPRIASDIDLFVDPEDVDDLVAAMADLFMDHGSYLDTAVNRLRFLVEELGPETFREELETYADFTFESAADAERLTTDYRGDHVGVHEQADGRSYVGLNVPTGRMGGDDLAELAALADELGGGELRLTPNQNVLVPHLGDDDLERFLEHPLLERYSPDPGPFTRGIVTCTGREFCNYGIIETKNRAVKWARQLDEWAEEVGIADDHDAIRVHMSGCAASCAQPQLGDFGLRGEVYRDDFESGRAADMGLGGDLGDDQFIDWLVGKIPIEDVPSVIEATVQAYEDDREPDESFAEWTNRTSNADLREIIAEQPARDPPAIGTEVS
;
A
#
# COMPACT_ATOMS: atom_id res chain seq x y z
N MET A 1 -34.80 30.21 -18.34
CA MET A 1 -33.34 30.05 -18.45
C MET A 1 -32.78 31.14 -17.57
N SER A 2 -32.41 30.77 -16.35
CA SER A 2 -31.74 31.67 -15.42
C SER A 2 -30.44 32.17 -16.06
N ASP A 3 -30.07 33.41 -15.73
CA ASP A 3 -28.70 33.87 -15.96
C ASP A 3 -27.76 32.90 -15.22
N GLY A 4 -26.59 32.59 -15.80
CA GLY A 4 -25.65 31.60 -15.22
C GLY A 4 -25.22 31.94 -13.78
N PRO A 5 -24.56 31.00 -13.07
CA PRO A 5 -24.11 31.28 -11.71
C PRO A 5 -23.20 32.51 -11.70
N THR A 6 -23.38 33.37 -10.71
CA THR A 6 -22.70 34.67 -10.59
C THR A 6 -21.87 34.71 -9.31
N VAL A 7 -20.69 35.31 -9.36
CA VAL A 7 -19.85 35.49 -8.17
C VAL A 7 -20.18 36.82 -7.49
N VAL A 8 -20.45 36.79 -6.18
CA VAL A 8 -20.89 37.95 -5.41
C VAL A 8 -19.94 38.27 -4.26
N SER A 9 -19.85 39.54 -3.87
CA SER A 9 -19.01 39.98 -2.75
C SER A 9 -19.71 39.87 -1.40
N PRO A 10 -18.95 39.87 -0.28
CA PRO A 10 -19.52 40.01 1.06
C PRO A 10 -20.46 41.21 1.23
N ASP A 11 -20.12 42.37 0.68
CA ASP A 11 -20.99 43.57 0.72
C ASP A 11 -22.33 43.35 0.02
N TRP A 12 -22.32 42.60 -1.09
CA TRP A 12 -23.54 42.23 -1.80
C TRP A 12 -24.37 41.31 -0.91
N LEU A 13 -23.77 40.29 -0.29
CA LEU A 13 -24.47 39.35 0.59
C LEU A 13 -25.10 40.06 1.80
N GLU A 14 -24.37 40.95 2.46
CA GLU A 14 -24.89 41.76 3.58
C GLU A 14 -26.13 42.57 3.18
N THR A 15 -26.20 43.02 1.93
CA THR A 15 -27.32 43.82 1.42
C THR A 15 -28.55 42.98 1.06
N HIS A 16 -28.36 41.74 0.60
CA HIS A 16 -29.43 40.94 -0.03
C HIS A 16 -29.82 39.68 0.74
N ARG A 17 -29.07 39.25 1.78
CA ARG A 17 -29.40 38.01 2.53
C ARG A 17 -30.80 38.00 3.16
N ASP A 18 -31.35 39.19 3.43
CA ASP A 18 -32.64 39.38 4.08
C ASP A 18 -33.77 39.67 3.06
N ASP A 19 -33.46 39.64 1.75
CA ASP A 19 -34.45 39.82 0.70
C ASP A 19 -35.37 38.60 0.57
N ASP A 20 -36.66 38.85 0.30
CA ASP A 20 -37.65 37.78 0.12
C ASP A 20 -37.23 36.83 -1.03
N GLY A 21 -37.04 35.55 -0.69
CA GLY A 21 -36.66 34.51 -1.65
C GLY A 21 -35.17 34.33 -1.86
N VAL A 22 -34.31 34.93 -1.02
CA VAL A 22 -32.87 34.61 -0.96
C VAL A 22 -32.63 33.59 0.15
N VAL A 23 -31.90 32.51 -0.15
CA VAL A 23 -31.47 31.49 0.81
C VAL A 23 -29.95 31.38 0.78
N VAL A 24 -29.32 31.57 1.94
CA VAL A 24 -27.88 31.36 2.10
C VAL A 24 -27.66 29.91 2.53
N VAL A 25 -26.87 29.16 1.77
CA VAL A 25 -26.54 27.76 2.03
C VAL A 25 -25.08 27.67 2.44
N ASP A 26 -24.86 27.30 3.69
CA ASP A 26 -23.54 27.03 4.24
C ASP A 26 -23.21 25.55 4.04
N VAL A 27 -22.22 25.25 3.19
CA VAL A 27 -21.87 23.88 2.81
C VAL A 27 -20.74 23.26 3.64
N ARG A 28 -20.32 23.95 4.70
CA ARG A 28 -19.30 23.44 5.62
C ARG A 28 -19.84 22.28 6.45
N GLU A 29 -18.92 21.57 7.09
CA GLU A 29 -19.26 20.51 8.03
C GLU A 29 -20.24 20.99 9.09
N ALA A 30 -21.21 20.14 9.44
CA ALA A 30 -22.25 20.48 10.41
C ALA A 30 -21.66 20.91 11.75
N ARG A 31 -20.52 20.33 12.11
CA ARG A 31 -19.76 20.69 13.30
C ARG A 31 -19.23 22.13 13.23
N ASP A 32 -18.59 22.52 12.14
CA ASP A 32 -18.00 23.86 12.01
C ASP A 32 -19.09 24.92 11.90
N TYR A 33 -20.17 24.61 11.19
CA TYR A 33 -21.38 25.43 11.13
C TYR A 33 -21.95 25.74 12.53
N ALA A 34 -22.04 24.72 13.40
CA ALA A 34 -22.60 24.85 14.74
C ALA A 34 -21.62 25.41 15.79
N GLU A 35 -20.35 24.99 15.75
CA GLU A 35 -19.34 25.36 16.77
C GLU A 35 -18.68 26.71 16.48
N LEU A 36 -18.46 27.05 15.21
CA LEU A 36 -17.75 28.27 14.79
C LEU A 36 -18.71 29.39 14.40
N GLY A 37 -19.98 29.07 14.20
CA GLY A 37 -21.02 30.00 13.73
C GLY A 37 -21.01 30.19 12.22
N HIS A 38 -22.07 30.80 11.70
CA HIS A 38 -22.35 30.90 10.27
C HIS A 38 -22.93 32.27 9.88
N VAL A 39 -23.08 32.55 8.58
CA VAL A 39 -23.74 33.78 8.11
C VAL A 39 -25.18 33.82 8.64
N PRO A 40 -25.65 34.92 9.29
CA PRO A 40 -26.98 34.97 9.86
C PRO A 40 -28.10 34.55 8.90
N GLY A 41 -28.91 33.57 9.32
CA GLY A 41 -30.00 33.01 8.53
C GLY A 41 -29.59 31.93 7.52
N ALA A 42 -28.31 31.56 7.44
CA ALA A 42 -27.86 30.50 6.56
C ALA A 42 -28.30 29.12 7.04
N VAL A 43 -28.76 28.28 6.11
CA VAL A 43 -29.09 26.87 6.34
C VAL A 43 -27.87 26.01 6.04
N ASN A 44 -27.64 24.95 6.81
CA ASN A 44 -26.50 24.06 6.60
C ASN A 44 -26.87 22.90 5.67
N VAL A 45 -26.07 22.70 4.63
CA VAL A 45 -26.13 21.52 3.75
C VAL A 45 -24.69 21.04 3.55
N PRO A 46 -24.15 20.18 4.44
CA PRO A 46 -22.75 19.78 4.42
C PRO A 46 -22.30 19.19 3.09
N THR A 47 -21.03 19.43 2.75
CA THR A 47 -20.43 18.98 1.48
C THR A 47 -20.58 17.48 1.23
N GLU A 48 -20.53 16.67 2.27
CA GLU A 48 -20.59 15.21 2.16
C GLU A 48 -22.00 14.67 1.89
N VAL A 49 -23.07 15.44 2.15
CA VAL A 49 -24.44 14.92 1.96
C VAL A 49 -25.00 15.14 0.56
N PHE A 50 -24.43 16.04 -0.25
CA PHE A 50 -24.83 16.26 -1.65
C PHE A 50 -23.82 15.68 -2.65
N ARG A 51 -23.31 14.49 -2.36
CA ARG A 51 -22.49 13.66 -3.27
C ARG A 51 -23.14 12.27 -3.36
N ASP A 52 -22.88 11.55 -4.45
CA ASP A 52 -23.42 10.20 -4.61
C ASP A 52 -22.80 9.25 -3.57
N PRO A 53 -23.60 8.71 -2.63
CA PRO A 53 -23.11 7.81 -1.58
C PRO A 53 -22.73 6.42 -2.12
N SER A 54 -23.04 6.11 -3.38
CA SER A 54 -22.77 4.82 -4.05
C SER A 54 -21.61 4.85 -5.04
N SER A 55 -20.98 6.02 -5.21
CA SER A 55 -19.98 6.24 -6.26
C SER A 55 -18.57 6.35 -5.68
N VAL A 56 -17.82 5.24 -5.70
CA VAL A 56 -16.58 4.91 -6.45
C VAL A 56 -15.52 6.02 -6.70
N ALA A 57 -15.92 7.27 -6.89
CA ALA A 57 -15.03 8.42 -6.89
C ALA A 57 -15.76 9.51 -6.10
N ALA A 58 -15.21 9.95 -4.96
CA ALA A 58 -15.82 10.84 -3.96
C ALA A 58 -16.22 12.26 -4.45
N GLY A 59 -16.58 12.43 -5.72
CA GLY A 59 -17.08 13.66 -6.28
C GLY A 59 -18.03 13.50 -7.46
N LYS A 60 -18.75 12.38 -7.61
CA LYS A 60 -19.94 12.33 -8.49
C LYS A 60 -21.16 13.00 -7.84
N LEU A 61 -22.10 13.37 -8.69
CA LEU A 61 -23.33 14.08 -8.32
C LEU A 61 -24.31 13.12 -7.64
N PRO A 62 -24.97 13.52 -6.55
CA PRO A 62 -25.90 12.69 -5.77
C PRO A 62 -27.10 12.29 -6.64
N ALA A 63 -27.88 11.27 -6.26
CA ALA A 63 -29.12 11.01 -6.99
C ALA A 63 -30.06 12.22 -6.91
N ALA A 64 -30.88 12.42 -7.95
CA ALA A 64 -31.78 13.58 -8.02
C ALA A 64 -32.74 13.63 -6.82
N ASP A 65 -33.28 12.48 -6.40
CA ASP A 65 -34.19 12.39 -5.25
C ASP A 65 -33.51 12.79 -3.93
N ASP A 66 -32.24 12.44 -3.76
CA ASP A 66 -31.44 12.79 -2.58
C ASP A 66 -31.16 14.29 -2.55
N PHE A 67 -30.74 14.86 -3.68
CA PHE A 67 -30.56 16.31 -3.80
C PHE A 67 -31.87 17.07 -3.55
N ALA A 68 -33.00 16.58 -4.08
CA ALA A 68 -34.31 17.16 -3.81
C ALA A 68 -34.66 17.10 -2.32
N ALA A 69 -34.29 16.03 -1.61
CA ALA A 69 -34.52 15.90 -0.17
C ALA A 69 -33.76 16.99 0.60
N LEU A 70 -32.48 17.20 0.27
CA LEU A 70 -31.67 18.26 0.88
C LEU A 70 -32.26 19.65 0.64
N MET A 71 -32.66 19.95 -0.60
CA MET A 71 -33.27 21.24 -0.94
C MET A 71 -34.61 21.46 -0.20
N ARG A 72 -35.41 20.40 -0.04
CA ARG A 72 -36.66 20.45 0.75
C ARG A 72 -36.37 20.73 2.21
N GLU A 73 -35.45 19.99 2.83
CA GLU A 73 -35.09 20.15 4.25
C GLU A 73 -34.46 21.51 4.54
N ALA A 74 -33.68 22.04 3.60
CA ALA A 74 -33.10 23.38 3.65
C ALA A 74 -34.13 24.52 3.43
N GLY A 75 -35.40 24.20 3.16
CA GLY A 75 -36.44 25.22 2.97
C GLY A 75 -36.40 25.94 1.61
N ILE A 76 -35.64 25.42 0.65
CA ILE A 76 -35.40 26.04 -0.66
C ILE A 76 -36.52 25.67 -1.64
N ARG A 77 -37.02 26.63 -2.41
CA ARG A 77 -37.94 26.42 -3.54
C ARG A 77 -37.18 26.53 -4.86
N GLU A 78 -37.73 25.93 -5.91
CA GLU A 78 -37.12 25.89 -7.26
C GLU A 78 -36.73 27.28 -7.80
N GLY A 79 -37.49 28.33 -7.47
CA GLY A 79 -37.25 29.70 -7.93
C GLY A 79 -36.57 30.63 -6.90
N ASP A 80 -36.17 30.12 -5.74
CA ASP A 80 -35.47 30.93 -4.74
C ASP A 80 -34.04 31.25 -5.24
N ALA A 81 -33.52 32.42 -4.91
CA ALA A 81 -32.12 32.74 -5.15
C ALA A 81 -31.25 32.06 -4.10
N VAL A 82 -30.24 31.30 -4.53
CA VAL A 82 -29.36 30.55 -3.63
C VAL A 82 -27.97 31.17 -3.60
N VAL A 83 -27.46 31.46 -2.41
CA VAL A 83 -26.07 31.89 -2.19
C VAL A 83 -25.32 30.78 -1.47
N ALA A 84 -24.36 30.13 -2.14
CA ALA A 84 -23.55 29.09 -1.52
C ALA A 84 -22.29 29.67 -0.87
N VAL A 85 -21.98 29.21 0.35
CA VAL A 85 -20.87 29.65 1.18
C VAL A 85 -20.12 28.43 1.73
N ASP A 86 -18.80 28.43 1.59
CA ASP A 86 -17.89 27.50 2.27
C ASP A 86 -16.88 28.26 3.15
N ASP A 87 -15.87 27.59 3.71
CA ASP A 87 -14.86 28.21 4.58
C ASP A 87 -14.07 29.30 3.85
N ALA A 88 -13.48 28.93 2.72
CA ALA A 88 -12.60 29.75 1.92
C ALA A 88 -12.61 29.26 0.46
N ASN A 89 -12.18 30.12 -0.48
CA ASN A 89 -11.94 29.83 -1.90
C ASN A 89 -13.12 29.33 -2.76
N GLY A 90 -14.26 28.94 -2.19
CA GLY A 90 -15.49 28.70 -2.94
C GLY A 90 -15.58 27.37 -3.67
N VAL A 91 -14.62 26.44 -3.52
CA VAL A 91 -14.62 25.18 -4.28
C VAL A 91 -15.82 24.28 -3.95
N ASN A 92 -16.15 24.13 -2.67
CA ASN A 92 -17.25 23.27 -2.24
C ASN A 92 -18.60 23.97 -2.46
N ALA A 93 -18.65 25.28 -2.23
CA ALA A 93 -19.83 26.09 -2.56
C ALA A 93 -20.14 26.04 -4.05
N ALA A 94 -19.14 26.17 -4.92
CA ALA A 94 -19.31 26.04 -6.37
C ALA A 94 -19.79 24.65 -6.80
N ARG A 95 -19.36 23.59 -6.10
CA ARG A 95 -19.84 22.22 -6.34
C ARG A 95 -21.33 22.08 -6.03
N PHE A 96 -21.81 22.68 -4.96
CA PHE A 96 -23.24 22.71 -4.63
C PHE A 96 -24.04 23.41 -5.74
N LEU A 97 -23.58 24.58 -6.19
CA LEU A 97 -24.23 25.33 -7.28
C LEU A 97 -24.23 24.53 -8.59
N LEU A 98 -23.13 23.87 -8.96
CA LEU A 98 -23.06 23.02 -10.15
C LEU A 98 -24.07 21.87 -10.08
N THR A 99 -24.25 21.29 -8.89
CA THR A 99 -25.24 20.24 -8.64
C THR A 99 -26.66 20.76 -8.83
N ALA A 100 -26.96 21.96 -8.31
CA ALA A 100 -28.26 22.62 -8.53
C ALA A 100 -28.52 22.91 -10.02
N ILE A 101 -27.50 23.29 -10.78
CA ILE A 101 -27.61 23.51 -12.24
C ILE A 101 -27.95 22.20 -12.96
N VAL A 102 -27.25 21.11 -12.64
CA VAL A 102 -27.46 19.80 -13.27
C VAL A 102 -28.87 19.28 -13.00
N TYR A 103 -29.44 19.62 -11.85
CA TYR A 103 -30.79 19.26 -11.45
C TYR A 103 -31.85 20.33 -11.75
N GLY A 104 -31.52 21.31 -12.58
CA GLY A 104 -32.50 22.22 -13.17
C GLY A 104 -33.09 23.25 -12.20
N HIS A 105 -32.32 23.72 -11.21
CA HIS A 105 -32.76 24.82 -10.35
C HIS A 105 -33.11 26.09 -11.17
N ASP A 106 -34.32 26.62 -11.00
CA ASP A 106 -34.86 27.73 -11.80
C ASP A 106 -34.39 29.11 -11.32
N GLY A 107 -34.03 29.21 -10.03
CA GLY A 107 -33.63 30.45 -9.37
C GLY A 107 -32.20 30.92 -9.70
N PRO A 108 -31.86 32.18 -9.36
CA PRO A 108 -30.50 32.68 -9.45
C PRO A 108 -29.54 31.93 -8.51
N LEU A 109 -28.32 31.69 -8.97
CA LEU A 109 -27.29 30.99 -8.21
C LEU A 109 -26.08 31.90 -7.99
N TYR A 110 -25.65 32.03 -6.74
CA TYR A 110 -24.58 32.94 -6.34
C TYR A 110 -23.49 32.21 -5.55
N LEU A 111 -22.24 32.44 -5.92
CA LEU A 111 -21.05 32.00 -5.17
C LEU A 111 -20.50 33.17 -4.36
N LEU A 112 -20.30 33.01 -3.05
CA LEU A 112 -19.63 34.03 -2.24
C LEU A 112 -18.12 34.03 -2.49
N ASP A 113 -17.59 35.13 -3.04
CA ASP A 113 -16.16 35.32 -3.29
C ASP A 113 -15.35 35.29 -1.99
N GLY A 114 -14.48 34.28 -1.87
CA GLY A 114 -13.60 34.07 -0.71
C GLY A 114 -14.27 33.44 0.51
N GLY A 115 -15.53 32.98 0.40
CA GLY A 115 -16.20 32.21 1.46
C GLY A 115 -16.43 32.98 2.77
N LEU A 116 -16.55 32.24 3.88
CA LEU A 116 -16.79 32.79 5.20
C LEU A 116 -15.60 33.60 5.74
N GLU A 117 -14.37 33.27 5.35
CA GLU A 117 -13.18 34.07 5.70
C GLU A 117 -13.33 35.50 5.16
N ALA A 118 -13.67 35.66 3.88
CA ALA A 118 -13.87 36.98 3.28
C ALA A 118 -15.07 37.74 3.88
N TRP A 119 -16.12 37.02 4.30
CA TRP A 119 -17.25 37.58 5.05
C TRP A 119 -16.79 38.24 6.36
N LEU A 120 -15.97 37.53 7.13
CA LEU A 120 -15.42 38.02 8.40
C LEU A 120 -14.47 39.20 8.19
N GLU A 121 -13.61 39.13 7.17
CA GLU A 121 -12.69 40.23 6.83
C GLU A 121 -13.43 41.51 6.43
N ALA A 122 -14.58 41.38 5.77
CA ALA A 122 -15.46 42.50 5.43
C ALA A 122 -16.21 43.08 6.66
N GLY A 123 -16.07 42.47 7.84
CA GLY A 123 -16.74 42.88 9.07
C GLY A 123 -18.14 42.30 9.24
N GLY A 124 -18.47 41.23 8.51
CA GLY A 124 -19.69 40.47 8.69
C GLY A 124 -19.78 39.82 10.07
N ASN A 125 -20.99 39.68 10.59
CA ASN A 125 -21.23 39.00 11.87
C ASN A 125 -21.52 37.52 11.64
N LEU A 126 -21.24 36.69 12.65
CA LEU A 126 -21.67 35.29 12.70
C LEU A 126 -22.89 35.14 13.61
N SER A 127 -23.68 34.11 13.33
CA SER A 127 -24.81 33.63 14.11
C SER A 127 -24.53 32.22 14.61
N ASP A 128 -25.02 31.92 15.81
CA ASP A 128 -25.17 30.56 16.38
C ASP A 128 -26.65 30.12 16.42
N GLU A 129 -27.54 30.93 15.85
CA GLU A 129 -28.96 30.61 15.71
C GLU A 129 -29.19 29.71 14.48
N ASP A 130 -29.47 28.43 14.71
CA ASP A 130 -29.87 27.49 13.65
C ASP A 130 -31.27 27.84 13.12
N PRO A 131 -31.42 28.20 11.83
CA PRO A 131 -32.73 28.36 11.22
C PRO A 131 -33.44 26.99 11.12
N ASP A 132 -34.73 26.96 11.45
CA ASP A 132 -35.62 25.80 11.31
C ASP A 132 -36.64 26.08 10.19
N PRO A 133 -36.23 26.01 8.92
CA PRO A 133 -37.11 26.32 7.80
C PRO A 133 -38.19 25.25 7.65
N GLU A 134 -39.42 25.64 7.25
CA GLU A 134 -40.45 24.68 6.90
C GLU A 134 -40.07 23.96 5.59
N PRO A 135 -40.09 22.61 5.55
CA PRO A 135 -39.73 21.88 4.35
C PRO A 135 -40.61 22.25 3.14
N THR A 136 -39.99 22.35 1.96
CA THR A 136 -40.69 22.72 0.73
C THR A 136 -41.14 21.49 -0.07
N ASN A 137 -41.70 21.74 -1.26
CA ASN A 137 -42.06 20.73 -2.25
C ASN A 137 -41.06 20.67 -3.42
N TYR A 138 -39.79 21.00 -3.18
CA TYR A 138 -38.74 20.99 -4.21
C TYR A 138 -38.68 19.62 -4.91
N GLU A 139 -38.71 19.63 -6.25
CA GLU A 139 -38.47 18.47 -7.09
C GLU A 139 -37.16 18.66 -7.86
N ALA A 140 -36.41 17.57 -8.04
CA ALA A 140 -35.19 17.59 -8.83
C ALA A 140 -35.28 16.48 -9.88
N GLU A 141 -35.02 16.84 -11.13
CA GLU A 141 -34.80 15.90 -12.20
C GLU A 141 -33.57 16.35 -12.96
N ARG A 142 -32.76 15.40 -13.45
CA ARG A 142 -31.58 15.76 -14.24
C ARG A 142 -32.01 16.50 -15.50
N ASP A 143 -31.55 17.73 -15.65
CA ASP A 143 -31.92 18.57 -16.79
C ASP A 143 -31.36 17.98 -18.09
N ALA A 144 -32.19 17.99 -19.14
CA ALA A 144 -31.80 17.45 -20.44
C ALA A 144 -30.70 18.29 -21.13
N GLY A 145 -30.52 19.55 -20.70
CA GLY A 145 -29.44 20.44 -21.10
C GLY A 145 -28.37 20.62 -20.02
N ALA A 146 -28.30 19.73 -19.02
CA ALA A 146 -27.24 19.76 -18.02
C ALA A 146 -25.85 19.75 -18.70
N PRO A 147 -24.89 20.54 -18.21
CA PRO A 147 -23.58 20.71 -18.84
C PRO A 147 -22.64 19.53 -18.58
N LEU A 148 -23.13 18.30 -18.69
CA LEU A 148 -22.39 17.07 -18.41
C LEU A 148 -22.10 16.32 -19.71
N VAL A 149 -20.83 15.98 -19.92
CA VAL A 149 -20.40 15.07 -20.98
C VAL A 149 -20.03 13.71 -20.40
N ASP A 150 -20.28 12.65 -21.17
CA ASP A 150 -19.72 11.33 -20.91
C ASP A 150 -18.36 11.18 -21.60
N ARG A 151 -17.73 10.01 -21.43
CA ARG A 151 -16.44 9.71 -22.05
C ARG A 151 -16.43 9.93 -23.56
N ALA A 152 -17.47 9.45 -24.24
CA ALA A 152 -17.57 9.58 -25.70
C ALA A 152 -17.62 11.06 -26.11
N GLY A 153 -18.30 11.90 -25.33
CA GLY A 153 -18.30 13.35 -25.51
C GLY A 153 -16.93 14.00 -25.30
N VAL A 154 -16.10 13.48 -24.38
CA VAL A 154 -14.71 13.93 -24.19
C VAL A 154 -13.82 13.46 -25.35
N GLU A 155 -13.95 12.22 -25.80
CA GLU A 155 -13.22 11.70 -26.97
C GLU A 155 -13.52 12.55 -28.23
N GLU A 156 -14.80 12.89 -28.45
CA GLU A 156 -15.20 13.83 -29.52
C GLU A 156 -14.57 15.22 -29.33
N ALA A 157 -14.50 15.71 -28.09
CA ALA A 157 -13.89 17.01 -27.79
C ALA A 157 -12.38 17.03 -28.07
N VAL A 158 -11.66 15.95 -27.75
CA VAL A 158 -10.23 15.77 -28.02
C VAL A 158 -9.93 15.70 -29.52
N GLU A 159 -10.79 15.05 -30.29
CA GLU A 159 -10.62 14.92 -31.75
C GLU A 159 -11.12 16.14 -32.56
N GLY A 160 -11.99 16.96 -31.94
CA GLY A 160 -12.68 18.07 -32.57
C GLY A 160 -12.07 19.45 -32.33
N ASP A 161 -12.90 20.48 -32.48
CA ASP A 161 -12.54 21.89 -32.28
C ASP A 161 -12.88 22.39 -30.85
N ALA A 162 -12.85 21.52 -29.85
CA ALA A 162 -13.14 21.86 -28.45
C ALA A 162 -11.84 22.03 -27.63
N VAL A 163 -11.91 22.79 -26.55
CA VAL A 163 -10.81 22.96 -25.59
C VAL A 163 -11.11 22.12 -24.36
N VAL A 164 -10.37 21.02 -24.19
CA VAL A 164 -10.40 20.21 -22.98
C VAL A 164 -9.48 20.87 -21.95
N VAL A 165 -9.97 21.15 -20.74
CA VAL A 165 -9.22 21.90 -19.72
C VAL A 165 -9.05 21.05 -18.46
N ASP A 166 -7.79 20.86 -18.07
CA ASP A 166 -7.42 20.21 -16.84
C ASP A 166 -7.32 21.23 -15.71
N THR A 167 -8.19 21.11 -14.71
CA THR A 167 -8.25 22.09 -13.61
C THR A 167 -7.32 21.80 -12.44
N ARG A 168 -6.41 20.83 -12.59
CA ARG A 168 -5.47 20.39 -11.55
C ARG A 168 -4.17 21.18 -11.57
N THR A 169 -3.30 20.93 -10.59
CA THR A 169 -2.00 21.59 -10.51
C THR A 169 -1.13 21.22 -11.73
N ALA A 170 -0.17 22.09 -12.08
CA ALA A 170 0.75 21.82 -13.18
C ALA A 170 1.56 20.52 -12.98
N ALA A 171 1.90 20.21 -11.73
CA ALA A 171 2.60 18.96 -11.39
C ALA A 171 1.73 17.72 -11.65
N GLU A 172 0.44 17.77 -11.37
CA GLU A 172 -0.50 16.67 -11.68
C GLU A 172 -0.70 16.52 -13.19
N TYR A 173 -0.80 17.63 -13.92
CA TYR A 173 -0.93 17.64 -15.38
C TYR A 173 0.29 17.01 -16.08
N ASP A 174 1.50 17.40 -15.67
CA ASP A 174 2.75 16.89 -16.25
C ASP A 174 2.92 15.37 -16.05
N GLN A 175 2.33 14.82 -14.99
CA GLN A 175 2.35 13.38 -14.71
C GLN A 175 1.45 12.60 -15.67
N SER A 176 0.22 13.07 -15.87
CA SER A 176 -0.74 12.48 -16.80
C SER A 176 -1.90 13.43 -17.01
N HIS A 177 -2.43 13.49 -18.22
CA HIS A 177 -3.58 14.30 -18.59
C HIS A 177 -4.30 13.65 -19.78
N ILE A 178 -5.57 14.01 -19.99
CA ILE A 178 -6.30 13.65 -21.20
C ILE A 178 -5.56 14.27 -22.41
N PRO A 179 -5.24 13.49 -23.46
CA PRO A 179 -4.47 13.97 -24.59
C PRO A 179 -5.01 15.28 -25.19
N GLY A 180 -4.14 16.26 -25.42
CA GLY A 180 -4.52 17.55 -26.00
C GLY A 180 -5.17 18.54 -25.04
N ALA A 181 -5.35 18.18 -23.77
CA ALA A 181 -5.88 19.10 -22.77
C ALA A 181 -4.97 20.33 -22.54
N VAL A 182 -5.57 21.42 -22.11
CA VAL A 182 -4.91 22.66 -21.67
C VAL A 182 -4.87 22.66 -20.14
N GLN A 183 -3.71 22.92 -19.55
CA GLN A 183 -3.59 23.06 -18.10
C GLN A 183 -4.09 24.44 -17.64
N LEU A 184 -5.01 24.48 -16.67
CA LEU A 184 -5.47 25.68 -15.96
C LEU A 184 -5.82 25.31 -14.51
N GLY A 185 -4.87 25.43 -13.58
CA GLY A 185 -5.15 25.09 -12.19
C GLY A 185 -6.24 25.98 -11.61
N TRP A 186 -7.20 25.42 -10.87
CA TRP A 186 -8.27 26.22 -10.26
C TRP A 186 -7.72 27.35 -9.36
N GLU A 187 -6.57 27.12 -8.71
CA GLU A 187 -5.84 28.10 -7.89
C GLU A 187 -5.24 29.25 -8.72
N ASP A 188 -4.99 29.05 -10.03
CA ASP A 188 -4.47 30.11 -10.91
C ASP A 188 -5.47 31.27 -11.04
N LEU A 189 -6.76 31.01 -10.76
CA LEU A 189 -7.85 31.98 -10.80
C LEU A 189 -7.95 32.83 -9.52
N LEU A 190 -7.19 32.49 -8.48
CA LEU A 190 -7.28 33.10 -7.15
C LEU A 190 -6.07 33.97 -6.83
N GLU A 191 -6.30 35.00 -6.02
CA GLU A 191 -5.26 35.72 -5.29
C GLU A 191 -4.80 34.89 -4.07
N GLU A 192 -3.67 35.27 -3.45
CA GLU A 192 -3.20 34.65 -2.19
C GLU A 192 -4.22 34.76 -1.03
N SER A 193 -5.17 35.69 -1.14
CA SER A 193 -6.28 35.88 -0.20
C SER A 193 -7.40 34.83 -0.34
N GLY A 194 -7.35 33.96 -1.34
CA GLY A 194 -8.43 33.02 -1.66
C GLY A 194 -9.61 33.65 -2.39
N ARG A 195 -9.53 34.93 -2.77
CA ARG A 195 -10.52 35.63 -3.61
C ARG A 195 -10.18 35.52 -5.08
N LEU A 196 -11.17 35.70 -5.95
CA LEU A 196 -10.92 35.76 -7.38
C LEU A 196 -10.02 36.92 -7.77
N LYS A 197 -9.14 36.67 -8.74
CA LYS A 197 -8.39 37.74 -9.40
C LYS A 197 -9.33 38.73 -10.08
N PRO A 198 -8.91 39.98 -10.29
CA PRO A 198 -9.68 40.94 -11.07
C PRO A 198 -10.02 40.40 -12.47
N GLU A 199 -11.23 40.68 -12.95
CA GLU A 199 -11.76 40.21 -14.25
C GLU A 199 -10.75 40.38 -15.39
N ALA A 200 -10.06 41.52 -15.48
CA ALA A 200 -9.07 41.77 -16.52
C ALA A 200 -7.85 40.82 -16.48
N GLU A 201 -7.43 40.39 -15.28
CA GLU A 201 -6.34 39.43 -15.11
C GLU A 201 -6.81 38.00 -15.43
N LEU A 202 -8.07 37.67 -15.10
CA LEU A 202 -8.68 36.41 -15.50
C LEU A 202 -8.82 36.31 -17.02
N GLU A 203 -9.29 37.37 -17.69
CA GLU A 203 -9.38 37.41 -19.15
C GLU A 203 -8.01 37.25 -19.83
N GLU A 204 -6.97 37.89 -19.29
CA GLU A 204 -5.59 37.76 -19.79
C GLU A 204 -5.08 36.32 -19.60
N LEU A 205 -5.26 35.75 -18.41
CA LEU A 205 -4.85 34.37 -18.10
C LEU A 205 -5.55 33.35 -19.02
N LEU A 206 -6.86 33.46 -19.20
CA LEU A 206 -7.63 32.55 -20.05
C LEU A 206 -7.20 32.66 -21.51
N ALA A 207 -6.99 33.89 -22.02
CA ALA A 207 -6.50 34.11 -23.38
C ALA A 207 -5.09 33.53 -23.60
N ASP A 208 -4.19 33.65 -22.62
CA ASP A 208 -2.84 33.08 -22.67
C ASP A 208 -2.84 31.54 -22.69
N ARG A 209 -3.84 30.91 -22.08
CA ARG A 209 -4.06 29.46 -22.12
C ARG A 209 -4.85 29.02 -23.37
N GLY A 210 -5.28 29.95 -24.22
CA GLY A 210 -6.05 29.67 -25.42
C GLY A 210 -7.50 29.27 -25.15
N ILE A 211 -8.10 29.78 -24.05
CA ILE A 211 -9.48 29.53 -23.66
C ILE A 211 -10.31 30.78 -23.98
N THR A 212 -11.17 30.69 -25.00
CA THR A 212 -11.95 31.83 -25.53
C THR A 212 -13.46 31.59 -25.47
N ARG A 213 -14.24 32.67 -25.51
CA ARG A 213 -15.71 32.62 -25.31
C ARG A 213 -16.48 31.92 -26.43
N ASP A 214 -15.90 31.82 -27.62
CA ASP A 214 -16.52 31.18 -28.79
C ASP A 214 -16.24 29.67 -28.91
N GLU A 215 -15.36 29.14 -28.07
CA GLU A 215 -15.01 27.71 -28.06
C GLU A 215 -16.00 26.88 -27.24
N ARG A 216 -16.07 25.59 -27.57
CA ARG A 216 -16.64 24.58 -26.68
C ARG A 216 -15.59 24.18 -25.66
N ILE A 217 -15.89 24.30 -24.37
CA ILE A 217 -14.94 24.03 -23.29
C ILE A 217 -15.43 22.81 -22.50
N VAL A 218 -14.55 21.84 -22.27
CA VAL A 218 -14.82 20.65 -21.46
C VAL A 218 -13.86 20.60 -20.29
N LEU A 219 -14.36 20.78 -19.07
CA LEU A 219 -13.55 20.78 -17.84
C LEU A 219 -13.43 19.38 -17.25
N TYR A 220 -12.25 19.04 -16.70
CA TYR A 220 -12.07 17.84 -15.88
C TYR A 220 -11.04 18.08 -14.76
N CYS A 221 -11.05 17.22 -13.73
CA CYS A 221 -9.99 17.16 -12.72
C CYS A 221 -9.72 15.71 -12.30
N ASN A 222 -9.59 15.41 -11.00
CA ASN A 222 -9.50 14.03 -10.51
C ASN A 222 -10.90 13.42 -10.29
N THR A 223 -11.81 14.15 -9.63
CA THR A 223 -13.15 13.66 -9.21
C THR A 223 -14.23 14.76 -9.30
N ALA A 224 -14.20 15.61 -10.32
CA ALA A 224 -15.17 16.70 -10.55
C ALA A 224 -15.38 17.76 -9.43
N ARG A 225 -14.62 17.72 -8.33
CA ARG A 225 -14.65 18.76 -7.27
C ARG A 225 -14.07 20.09 -7.76
N ARG A 226 -12.76 20.10 -8.05
CA ARG A 226 -12.00 21.31 -8.39
C ARG A 226 -12.51 22.03 -9.64
N LEU A 227 -13.02 21.27 -10.61
CA LEU A 227 -13.58 21.85 -11.84
C LEU A 227 -14.84 22.69 -11.59
N SER A 228 -15.54 22.46 -10.47
CA SER A 228 -16.80 23.15 -10.18
C SER A 228 -16.58 24.65 -9.95
N HIS A 229 -15.48 25.00 -9.28
CA HIS A 229 -15.06 26.39 -9.11
C HIS A 229 -14.78 27.06 -10.47
N THR A 230 -13.91 26.43 -11.28
CA THR A 230 -13.60 26.92 -12.63
C THR A 230 -14.84 27.05 -13.51
N PHE A 231 -15.80 26.12 -13.40
CA PHE A 231 -17.08 26.19 -14.12
C PHE A 231 -17.85 27.47 -13.76
N VAL A 232 -18.04 27.73 -12.46
CA VAL A 232 -18.78 28.92 -12.00
C VAL A 232 -18.09 30.21 -12.44
N VAL A 233 -16.75 30.29 -12.31
CA VAL A 233 -15.97 31.46 -12.74
C VAL A 233 -16.12 31.71 -14.24
N LEU A 234 -16.01 30.68 -15.07
CA LEU A 234 -16.18 30.84 -16.52
C LEU A 234 -17.60 31.31 -16.88
N ARG A 235 -18.62 30.76 -16.22
CA ARG A 235 -20.01 31.19 -16.43
C ARG A 235 -20.24 32.64 -16.03
N ASP A 236 -19.68 33.09 -14.91
CA ASP A 236 -19.74 34.47 -14.42
C ASP A 236 -19.08 35.45 -15.43
N LEU A 237 -17.95 35.05 -16.01
CA LEU A 237 -17.24 35.80 -17.06
C LEU A 237 -17.95 35.76 -18.44
N GLY A 238 -19.10 35.07 -18.54
CA GLY A 238 -19.92 35.01 -19.75
C GLY A 238 -19.49 33.94 -20.77
N TYR A 239 -18.77 32.90 -20.36
CA TYR A 239 -18.51 31.74 -21.21
C TYR A 239 -19.74 30.84 -21.25
N GLU A 240 -20.45 30.80 -22.37
CA GLU A 240 -21.74 30.11 -22.46
C GLU A 240 -21.65 28.61 -22.77
N ASN A 241 -20.56 28.17 -23.41
CA ASN A 241 -20.40 26.80 -23.91
C ASN A 241 -19.38 26.01 -23.08
N VAL A 242 -19.68 25.85 -21.79
CA VAL A 242 -18.86 25.14 -20.81
C VAL A 242 -19.60 23.88 -20.37
N GLU A 243 -18.95 22.74 -20.54
CA GLU A 243 -19.39 21.42 -20.08
C GLU A 243 -18.31 20.82 -19.17
N PHE A 244 -18.63 19.77 -18.43
CA PHE A 244 -17.65 19.08 -17.61
C PHE A 244 -17.77 17.56 -17.69
N TYR A 245 -16.63 16.89 -17.51
CA TYR A 245 -16.53 15.45 -17.44
C TYR A 245 -16.50 14.97 -15.99
N GLU A 246 -17.63 14.46 -15.51
CA GLU A 246 -17.75 13.97 -14.13
C GLU A 246 -16.81 12.79 -13.85
N GLY A 247 -16.69 11.84 -14.79
CA GLY A 247 -15.77 10.70 -14.69
C GLY A 247 -14.31 11.12 -14.49
N SER A 248 -13.96 12.32 -14.97
CA SER A 248 -12.65 12.97 -14.75
C SER A 248 -11.46 12.09 -15.19
N LEU A 249 -10.23 12.43 -14.79
CA LEU A 249 -9.05 11.65 -15.20
C LEU A 249 -9.11 10.20 -14.69
N THR A 250 -9.71 9.97 -13.52
CA THR A 250 -9.83 8.64 -12.91
C THR A 250 -10.54 7.65 -13.84
N ASP A 251 -11.71 8.04 -14.37
CA ASP A 251 -12.43 7.20 -15.34
C ASP A 251 -11.63 7.04 -16.64
N TRP A 252 -11.04 8.14 -17.15
CA TRP A 252 -10.29 8.13 -18.40
C TRP A 252 -9.16 7.09 -18.37
N VAL A 253 -8.36 7.12 -17.31
CA VAL A 253 -7.19 6.26 -17.11
C VAL A 253 -7.59 4.83 -16.80
N ARG A 254 -8.62 4.60 -15.97
CA ARG A 254 -9.07 3.24 -15.64
C ARG A 254 -9.46 2.47 -16.90
N ALA A 255 -10.18 3.10 -17.82
CA ALA A 255 -10.57 2.43 -19.07
C ALA A 255 -9.45 2.35 -20.12
N GLU A 256 -8.33 3.08 -19.94
CA GLU A 256 -7.09 2.86 -20.70
C GLU A 256 -6.14 1.87 -20.01
N ALA A 257 -6.36 1.58 -18.73
CA ALA A 257 -5.62 0.55 -18.03
C ALA A 257 -5.94 -0.80 -18.68
N PRO A 258 -4.94 -1.59 -19.06
CA PRO A 258 -5.23 -2.84 -19.72
C PRO A 258 -5.87 -3.82 -18.71
N GLU A 259 -7.03 -4.36 -19.04
CA GLU A 259 -7.67 -5.45 -18.29
C GLU A 259 -6.96 -6.78 -18.60
N TRP A 260 -6.22 -7.30 -17.62
CA TRP A 260 -5.53 -8.58 -17.74
C TRP A 260 -6.24 -9.69 -17.01
N ASP A 261 -6.58 -10.76 -17.75
CA ASP A 261 -7.03 -12.03 -17.19
C ASP A 261 -5.82 -12.94 -16.86
N PRO A 262 -5.58 -13.26 -15.58
CA PRO A 262 -4.46 -14.12 -15.18
C PRO A 262 -4.60 -15.56 -15.69
N VAL A 263 -5.84 -16.06 -15.86
CA VAL A 263 -6.11 -17.41 -16.37
C VAL A 263 -5.77 -17.45 -17.86
N GLU A 264 -6.25 -16.47 -18.63
CA GLU A 264 -5.91 -16.37 -20.06
C GLU A 264 -4.40 -16.23 -20.25
N LEU A 265 -3.74 -15.38 -19.46
CA LEU A 265 -2.29 -15.20 -19.52
C LEU A 265 -1.54 -16.51 -19.21
N LYS A 266 -1.97 -17.27 -18.20
CA LYS A 266 -1.39 -18.58 -17.87
C LYS A 266 -1.53 -19.56 -19.04
N GLU A 267 -2.68 -19.59 -19.70
CA GLU A 267 -2.91 -20.44 -20.88
C GLU A 267 -2.04 -20.03 -22.08
N GLN A 268 -1.91 -18.72 -22.35
CA GLN A 268 -1.05 -18.20 -23.41
C GLN A 268 0.42 -18.61 -23.16
N VAL A 269 0.93 -18.43 -21.94
CA VAL A 269 2.30 -18.84 -21.58
C VAL A 269 2.49 -20.36 -21.71
N ARG A 270 1.50 -21.18 -21.32
CA ARG A 270 1.53 -22.64 -21.55
C ARG A 270 1.69 -22.99 -23.04
N ALA A 271 1.09 -22.21 -23.94
CA ALA A 271 1.22 -22.43 -25.38
C ALA A 271 2.66 -22.12 -25.88
N TYR A 272 3.24 -21.00 -25.44
CA TYR A 272 4.62 -20.63 -25.82
C TYR A 272 5.66 -21.58 -25.23
N SER A 273 5.51 -21.98 -23.97
CA SER A 273 6.35 -22.98 -23.31
C SER A 273 6.47 -24.28 -24.13
N ARG A 274 5.37 -24.74 -24.73
CA ARG A 274 5.32 -26.02 -25.47
C ARG A 274 5.81 -25.96 -26.92
N GLY A 275 6.07 -24.79 -27.51
CA GLY A 275 6.41 -24.74 -28.94
C GLY A 275 6.90 -23.43 -29.55
N GLY A 276 6.90 -22.32 -28.81
CA GLY A 276 7.37 -21.00 -29.28
C GLY A 276 8.62 -20.47 -28.57
N GLY A 277 8.75 -20.75 -27.27
CA GLY A 277 9.83 -20.25 -26.44
C GLY A 277 9.74 -18.76 -26.10
N PHE A 278 10.70 -18.28 -25.32
CA PHE A 278 10.69 -16.92 -24.77
C PHE A 278 10.64 -15.80 -25.84
N GLU A 279 11.49 -15.87 -26.88
CA GLU A 279 11.57 -14.79 -27.87
C GLU A 279 10.30 -14.69 -28.74
N ALA A 280 9.64 -15.82 -29.06
CA ALA A 280 8.38 -15.79 -29.79
C ALA A 280 7.25 -15.16 -28.96
N MET A 281 7.19 -15.47 -27.66
CA MET A 281 6.23 -14.85 -26.75
C MET A 281 6.39 -13.32 -26.72
N VAL A 282 7.62 -12.83 -26.63
CA VAL A 282 7.90 -11.39 -26.61
C VAL A 282 7.62 -10.73 -27.96
N GLU A 283 7.95 -11.38 -29.09
CA GLU A 283 7.67 -10.86 -30.43
C GLU A 283 6.16 -10.73 -30.70
N GLU A 284 5.36 -11.72 -30.26
CA GLU A 284 3.91 -11.76 -30.52
C GLU A 284 3.09 -10.94 -29.52
N LEU A 285 3.43 -10.96 -28.23
CA LEU A 285 2.69 -10.27 -27.16
C LEU A 285 3.23 -8.88 -26.83
N GLY A 286 4.42 -8.53 -27.33
CA GLY A 286 5.12 -7.28 -27.06
C GLY A 286 5.91 -7.29 -25.74
N ASP A 287 6.89 -6.39 -25.61
CA ASP A 287 7.79 -6.33 -24.44
C ASP A 287 7.04 -6.08 -23.11
N ASP A 288 5.89 -5.41 -23.14
CA ASP A 288 5.06 -5.15 -21.95
C ASP A 288 4.56 -6.44 -21.28
N VAL A 289 4.54 -7.57 -22.00
CA VAL A 289 4.18 -8.88 -21.43
C VAL A 289 5.04 -9.23 -20.21
N LEU A 290 6.31 -8.83 -20.17
CA LEU A 290 7.22 -9.14 -19.06
C LEU A 290 6.75 -8.53 -17.73
N ASN A 291 6.03 -7.41 -17.78
CA ASN A 291 5.39 -6.85 -16.59
C ASN A 291 4.12 -7.63 -16.20
N ARG A 292 3.39 -8.17 -17.17
CA ARG A 292 2.13 -8.91 -16.98
C ARG A 292 2.38 -10.30 -16.40
N LEU A 293 3.46 -10.96 -16.78
CA LEU A 293 3.88 -12.26 -16.25
C LEU A 293 3.93 -12.32 -14.72
N LYS A 294 4.07 -11.16 -14.05
CA LYS A 294 3.97 -11.04 -12.60
C LYS A 294 2.62 -11.54 -12.07
N LEU A 295 1.52 -11.38 -12.80
CA LEU A 295 0.20 -11.87 -12.37
C LEU A 295 0.11 -13.40 -12.31
N ILE A 296 1.01 -14.12 -12.99
CA ILE A 296 1.07 -15.58 -12.98
C ILE A 296 2.31 -16.10 -12.22
N GLY A 297 2.90 -15.24 -11.37
CA GLY A 297 4.00 -15.60 -10.48
C GLY A 297 5.39 -15.55 -11.13
N LEU A 298 5.52 -15.04 -12.35
CA LEU A 298 6.79 -14.96 -13.08
C LEU A 298 7.33 -13.54 -13.11
N TYR A 299 8.54 -13.34 -12.59
CA TYR A 299 9.27 -12.09 -12.72
C TYR A 299 10.45 -12.28 -13.66
N HIS A 300 10.49 -11.52 -14.75
CA HIS A 300 11.69 -11.45 -15.58
C HIS A 300 12.88 -10.93 -14.75
N GLN A 301 13.95 -11.72 -14.64
CA GLN A 301 15.12 -11.35 -13.84
C GLN A 301 16.16 -10.60 -14.69
N LYS A 302 17.33 -10.28 -14.14
CA LYS A 302 18.37 -9.51 -14.86
C LYS A 302 18.81 -10.16 -16.16
N GLN A 303 18.86 -11.49 -16.18
CA GLN A 303 19.25 -12.29 -17.32
C GLN A 303 18.04 -12.43 -18.25
N ARG A 304 18.19 -12.00 -19.51
CA ARG A 304 17.14 -12.12 -20.53
C ARG A 304 16.80 -13.59 -20.75
N GLY A 305 15.51 -13.92 -20.84
CA GLY A 305 15.03 -15.29 -21.03
C GLY A 305 14.81 -16.08 -19.73
N TYR A 306 15.28 -15.58 -18.58
CA TYR A 306 15.15 -16.27 -17.30
C TYR A 306 14.20 -15.54 -16.35
N PHE A 307 13.61 -16.30 -15.45
CA PHE A 307 12.53 -15.85 -14.57
C PHE A 307 12.76 -16.31 -13.13
N MET A 308 12.34 -15.45 -12.21
CA MET A 308 11.97 -15.87 -10.87
C MET A 308 10.54 -16.38 -10.91
N LEU A 309 10.30 -17.58 -10.39
CA LEU A 309 8.98 -18.14 -10.16
C LEU A 309 8.65 -18.07 -8.68
N ARG A 310 7.44 -17.62 -8.34
CA ARG A 310 6.92 -17.58 -6.97
C ARG A 310 5.62 -18.37 -6.85
N THR A 311 5.57 -19.20 -5.82
CA THR A 311 4.37 -19.94 -5.38
C THR A 311 3.41 -19.03 -4.59
N ARG A 312 2.16 -19.47 -4.42
CA ARG A 312 1.20 -18.89 -3.49
C ARG A 312 0.88 -19.94 -2.44
N ALA A 313 1.31 -19.72 -1.20
CA ALA A 313 1.08 -20.64 -0.08
C ALA A 313 0.27 -19.94 1.03
N PRO A 314 -1.08 -20.01 0.99
CA PRO A 314 -1.94 -19.32 1.94
C PRO A 314 -1.59 -19.69 3.38
N GLY A 315 -1.24 -18.69 4.21
CA GLY A 315 -0.87 -18.90 5.61
C GLY A 315 0.50 -19.57 5.78
N GLY A 316 1.22 -19.81 4.69
CA GLY A 316 2.51 -20.48 4.69
C GLY A 316 2.46 -21.99 4.84
N ILE A 317 1.28 -22.61 4.84
CA ILE A 317 1.16 -24.06 5.03
C ILE A 317 1.31 -24.79 3.70
N LEU A 318 2.22 -25.77 3.68
CA LEU A 318 2.46 -26.68 2.58
C LEU A 318 2.29 -28.10 3.07
N THR A 319 1.61 -28.96 2.30
CA THR A 319 1.71 -30.40 2.55
C THR A 319 3.13 -30.89 2.23
N ALA A 320 3.53 -32.02 2.82
CA ALA A 320 4.80 -32.66 2.51
C ALA A 320 4.94 -32.98 1.01
N GLU A 321 3.86 -33.39 0.34
CA GLU A 321 3.86 -33.66 -1.10
C GLU A 321 4.11 -32.39 -1.93
N GLN A 322 3.50 -31.26 -1.54
CA GLN A 322 3.73 -29.96 -2.17
C GLN A 322 5.17 -29.49 -1.98
N ALA A 323 5.68 -29.54 -0.75
CA ALA A 323 7.06 -29.13 -0.45
C ALA A 323 8.10 -30.00 -1.16
N ARG A 324 7.87 -31.32 -1.22
CA ARG A 324 8.69 -32.24 -2.01
C ARG A 324 8.70 -31.87 -3.48
N THR A 325 7.53 -31.61 -4.06
CA THR A 325 7.40 -31.22 -5.48
C THR A 325 8.13 -29.90 -5.76
N ILE A 326 8.04 -28.92 -4.87
CA ILE A 326 8.79 -27.65 -4.98
C ILE A 326 10.29 -27.92 -4.94
N GLY A 327 10.76 -28.78 -4.03
CA GLY A 327 12.17 -29.18 -3.92
C GLY A 327 12.69 -29.84 -5.19
N GLU A 328 11.94 -30.81 -5.74
CA GLU A 328 12.26 -31.50 -6.99
C GLU A 328 12.28 -30.53 -8.19
N VAL A 329 11.33 -29.59 -8.26
CA VAL A 329 11.31 -28.55 -9.29
C VAL A 329 12.53 -27.63 -9.17
N ALA A 330 12.91 -27.22 -7.96
CA ALA A 330 14.10 -26.41 -7.77
C ALA A 330 15.38 -27.15 -8.19
N ASP A 331 15.53 -28.41 -7.79
CA ASP A 331 16.70 -29.20 -8.18
C ASP A 331 16.76 -29.46 -9.69
N GLU A 332 15.63 -29.59 -10.39
CA GLU A 332 15.63 -29.85 -11.83
C GLU A 332 15.74 -28.59 -12.69
N PHE A 333 14.96 -27.55 -12.38
CA PHE A 333 14.74 -26.40 -13.26
C PHE A 333 15.37 -25.09 -12.77
N ALA A 334 15.63 -24.94 -11.46
CA ALA A 334 16.18 -23.70 -10.91
C ALA A 334 17.72 -23.68 -10.94
N ARG A 335 18.29 -24.02 -12.10
CA ARG A 335 19.73 -24.20 -12.29
C ARG A 335 20.35 -23.10 -13.15
N ALA A 336 21.46 -22.54 -12.68
CA ALA A 336 22.21 -21.55 -13.44
C ALA A 336 22.77 -22.16 -14.73
N PRO A 337 22.65 -21.50 -15.89
CA PRO A 337 23.26 -21.97 -17.13
C PRO A 337 24.79 -21.85 -17.09
N ASP A 338 25.49 -22.68 -17.87
CA ASP A 338 26.96 -22.63 -18.02
C ASP A 338 27.48 -21.24 -18.39
N GLU A 339 26.75 -20.49 -19.22
CA GLU A 339 27.14 -19.14 -19.64
C GLU A 339 27.13 -18.11 -18.49
N TYR A 340 26.37 -18.39 -17.43
CA TYR A 340 26.30 -17.60 -16.20
C TYR A 340 27.07 -18.24 -15.04
N GLY A 341 27.89 -19.25 -15.32
CA GLY A 341 28.78 -19.89 -14.34
C GLY A 341 28.30 -21.24 -13.81
N GLY A 342 27.14 -21.74 -14.25
CA GLY A 342 26.62 -23.02 -13.83
C GLY A 342 26.54 -23.14 -12.30
N ALA A 343 26.84 -24.33 -11.78
CA ALA A 343 26.86 -24.57 -10.33
C ALA A 343 27.90 -23.73 -9.55
N ASP A 344 28.88 -23.11 -10.22
CA ASP A 344 29.86 -22.23 -9.60
C ASP A 344 29.36 -20.78 -9.47
N GLN A 345 28.19 -20.44 -10.04
CA GLN A 345 27.63 -19.09 -10.01
C GLN A 345 27.38 -18.60 -8.58
N ASN A 346 26.89 -19.48 -7.70
CA ASN A 346 26.70 -19.19 -6.29
C ASN A 346 27.71 -19.99 -5.45
N PRO A 347 28.72 -19.32 -4.86
CA PRO A 347 29.80 -19.99 -4.14
C PRO A 347 29.44 -20.45 -2.73
N VAL A 348 28.22 -20.16 -2.25
CA VAL A 348 27.78 -20.48 -0.88
C VAL A 348 26.80 -21.66 -0.89
N PHE A 349 25.84 -21.64 -1.81
CA PHE A 349 24.75 -22.62 -1.86
C PHE A 349 24.81 -23.55 -3.08
N GLY A 350 25.67 -23.28 -4.07
CA GLY A 350 25.71 -24.05 -5.31
C GLY A 350 24.54 -23.72 -6.23
N ASP A 351 23.72 -24.69 -6.59
CA ASP A 351 22.66 -24.54 -7.59
C ASP A 351 21.39 -25.29 -7.20
N GLY A 352 20.28 -25.03 -7.88
CA GLY A 352 19.00 -25.70 -7.60
C GLY A 352 18.43 -25.34 -6.22
N PHE A 353 18.62 -24.10 -5.79
CA PHE A 353 18.13 -23.59 -4.52
C PHE A 353 16.84 -22.78 -4.65
N LEU A 354 16.14 -22.66 -3.54
CA LEU A 354 14.90 -21.90 -3.37
C LEU A 354 15.00 -20.97 -2.16
N ASP A 355 14.16 -19.95 -2.11
CA ASP A 355 14.08 -19.00 -1.00
C ASP A 355 12.67 -18.99 -0.39
N ALA A 356 12.57 -19.25 0.91
CA ALA A 356 11.44 -18.84 1.73
C ALA A 356 11.39 -17.29 1.83
N THR A 357 10.19 -16.74 1.72
CA THR A 357 9.99 -15.29 1.61
C THR A 357 9.36 -14.71 2.88
N THR A 358 9.51 -13.40 3.06
CA THR A 358 8.88 -12.65 4.18
C THR A 358 7.36 -12.54 4.10
N ARG A 359 6.73 -13.27 3.17
CA ARG A 359 5.28 -13.41 3.01
C ARG A 359 4.85 -14.87 2.96
N GLN A 360 5.68 -15.78 3.46
CA GLN A 360 5.38 -17.20 3.55
C GLN A 360 5.13 -17.89 2.20
N ASP A 361 5.72 -17.40 1.11
CA ASP A 361 5.81 -18.11 -0.17
C ASP A 361 7.22 -18.70 -0.36
N ILE A 362 7.36 -19.62 -1.32
CA ILE A 362 8.65 -20.03 -1.90
C ILE A 362 8.87 -19.36 -3.25
N GLN A 363 10.09 -18.89 -3.50
CA GLN A 363 10.55 -18.46 -4.82
C GLN A 363 11.81 -19.20 -5.27
N MET A 364 12.01 -19.30 -6.57
CA MET A 364 13.21 -19.87 -7.20
C MET A 364 13.56 -19.08 -8.46
N HIS A 365 14.81 -19.15 -8.91
CA HIS A 365 15.34 -18.37 -10.04
C HIS A 365 15.82 -19.29 -11.16
N TRP A 366 16.25 -18.71 -12.28
CA TRP A 366 16.72 -19.43 -13.46
C TRP A 366 15.68 -20.22 -14.25
N ILE A 367 14.38 -20.00 -13.97
CA ILE A 367 13.32 -20.68 -14.72
C ILE A 367 13.25 -20.14 -16.15
N GLU A 368 13.17 -21.03 -17.13
CA GLU A 368 12.95 -20.70 -18.55
C GLU A 368 11.47 -20.84 -18.92
N ILE A 369 10.98 -20.07 -19.91
CA ILE A 369 9.56 -20.16 -20.34
C ILE A 369 9.24 -21.57 -20.84
N GLU A 370 10.22 -22.21 -21.47
CA GLU A 370 10.17 -23.55 -22.03
C GLU A 370 9.77 -24.59 -20.96
N ASP A 371 10.19 -24.41 -19.71
CA ASP A 371 9.92 -25.36 -18.62
C ASP A 371 8.63 -25.08 -17.86
N VAL A 372 8.11 -23.85 -17.93
CA VAL A 372 6.99 -23.38 -17.10
C VAL A 372 5.74 -24.27 -17.21
N ALA A 373 5.39 -24.76 -18.41
CA ALA A 373 4.22 -25.63 -18.55
C ALA A 373 4.38 -26.96 -17.82
N GLU A 374 5.59 -27.54 -17.80
CA GLU A 374 5.87 -28.77 -17.06
C GLU A 374 5.85 -28.52 -15.55
N ILE A 375 6.48 -27.42 -15.10
CA ILE A 375 6.45 -27.01 -13.69
C ILE A 375 5.00 -26.86 -13.20
N TRP A 376 4.16 -26.16 -13.98
CA TRP A 376 2.74 -26.02 -13.65
C TRP A 376 1.98 -27.34 -13.71
N ASP A 377 2.28 -28.24 -14.64
CA ASP A 377 1.66 -29.58 -14.67
C ASP A 377 1.99 -30.38 -13.39
N ARG A 378 3.20 -30.24 -12.83
CA ARG A 378 3.58 -30.83 -11.54
C ARG A 378 2.89 -30.15 -10.36
N TYR A 379 2.81 -28.82 -10.36
CA TYR A 379 2.13 -28.05 -9.31
C TYR A 379 0.62 -28.30 -9.29
N ASP A 380 -0.03 -28.33 -10.45
CA ASP A 380 -1.46 -28.63 -10.58
C ASP A 380 -1.78 -30.02 -10.02
N ALA A 381 -0.86 -31.00 -10.15
CA ALA A 381 -1.03 -32.36 -9.63
C ALA A 381 -1.08 -32.43 -8.09
N VAL A 382 -0.50 -31.45 -7.40
CA VAL A 382 -0.45 -31.36 -5.92
C VAL A 382 -1.23 -30.16 -5.37
N GLY A 383 -2.00 -29.47 -6.22
CA GLY A 383 -2.82 -28.32 -5.84
C GLY A 383 -2.02 -27.06 -5.48
N LEU A 384 -0.81 -26.88 -6.03
CA LEU A 384 -0.02 -25.66 -5.89
C LEU A 384 -0.35 -24.66 -6.99
N GLU A 385 -0.21 -23.37 -6.69
CA GLU A 385 -0.52 -22.30 -7.64
C GLU A 385 0.52 -21.15 -7.59
N THR A 386 0.62 -20.39 -8.68
CA THR A 386 1.51 -19.23 -8.83
C THR A 386 0.74 -17.96 -9.21
N MET A 387 -0.50 -18.07 -9.68
CA MET A 387 -1.37 -16.93 -9.98
C MET A 387 -1.53 -15.99 -8.78
N GLN A 388 -1.43 -14.69 -9.07
CA GLN A 388 -1.56 -13.58 -8.13
C GLN A 388 -0.66 -13.66 -6.90
N ALA A 389 0.37 -14.51 -6.87
CA ALA A 389 1.47 -14.42 -5.90
C ALA A 389 2.21 -13.06 -6.01
N CYS A 390 2.08 -12.46 -7.19
CA CYS A 390 2.82 -11.32 -7.69
C CYS A 390 1.87 -10.37 -8.46
N GLY A 391 2.39 -9.29 -9.03
CA GLY A 391 1.56 -8.32 -9.78
C GLY A 391 0.76 -7.35 -8.92
N ASN A 392 -0.21 -6.69 -9.54
CA ASN A 392 -1.12 -5.72 -8.94
C ASN A 392 -2.44 -6.42 -8.57
N SER A 393 -2.37 -7.22 -7.52
CA SER A 393 -3.46 -8.07 -7.03
C SER A 393 -3.34 -8.22 -5.51
N VAL A 394 -4.33 -8.90 -4.92
CA VAL A 394 -4.23 -9.43 -3.56
C VAL A 394 -3.13 -10.50 -3.52
N ARG A 395 -2.05 -10.21 -2.78
CA ARG A 395 -0.90 -11.11 -2.61
C ARG A 395 -1.23 -12.28 -1.69
N ASN A 396 -0.27 -13.17 -1.50
CA ASN A 396 -0.39 -14.20 -0.47
C ASN A 396 -0.80 -13.60 0.88
N VAL A 397 -1.76 -14.22 1.54
CA VAL A 397 -2.27 -13.78 2.84
C VAL A 397 -1.36 -14.38 3.90
N VAL A 398 -0.74 -13.51 4.70
CA VAL A 398 0.18 -13.93 5.76
C VAL A 398 -0.63 -14.37 6.97
N GLY A 399 -0.36 -15.58 7.47
CA GLY A 399 -1.00 -16.17 8.64
C GLY A 399 -0.01 -16.37 9.78
N CYS A 400 -0.52 -16.61 11.00
CA CYS A 400 0.31 -17.12 12.09
C CYS A 400 0.87 -18.51 11.72
N PRO A 401 2.20 -18.73 11.70
CA PRO A 401 2.77 -20.04 11.37
C PRO A 401 2.33 -21.17 12.32
N ALA A 402 2.01 -20.85 13.57
CA ALA A 402 1.54 -21.81 14.56
C ALA A 402 0.00 -21.92 14.62
N SER A 403 -0.74 -21.38 13.65
CA SER A 403 -2.20 -21.39 13.74
C SER A 403 -2.80 -22.79 13.68
N GLY A 404 -3.81 -23.05 14.49
CA GLY A 404 -4.45 -24.36 14.67
C GLY A 404 -3.68 -25.32 15.59
N ILE A 405 -2.47 -24.96 16.06
CA ILE A 405 -1.62 -25.82 16.91
C ILE A 405 -1.07 -25.12 18.15
N ASP A 406 -1.06 -23.79 18.17
CA ASP A 406 -0.63 -22.98 19.30
C ASP A 406 -1.61 -23.14 20.48
N PRO A 407 -1.16 -23.52 21.69
CA PRO A 407 -2.02 -23.65 22.86
C PRO A 407 -2.68 -22.34 23.30
N ASP A 408 -2.12 -21.18 22.93
CA ASP A 408 -2.55 -19.87 23.41
C ASP A 408 -3.26 -19.02 22.32
N GLU A 409 -3.47 -19.56 21.11
CA GLU A 409 -4.19 -18.81 20.07
C GLU A 409 -5.67 -18.62 20.40
N THR A 410 -6.22 -17.50 19.90
CA THR A 410 -7.65 -17.19 20.02
C THR A 410 -8.45 -17.82 18.89
N VAL A 411 -7.94 -17.71 17.67
CA VAL A 411 -8.65 -18.11 16.45
C VAL A 411 -7.69 -18.89 15.56
N ASP A 412 -8.07 -20.09 15.13
CA ASP A 412 -7.41 -20.76 14.01
C ASP A 412 -7.71 -19.95 12.73
N VAL A 413 -6.68 -19.27 12.20
CA VAL A 413 -6.82 -18.38 11.05
C VAL A 413 -6.69 -19.10 9.71
N GLN A 414 -6.27 -20.38 9.69
CA GLN A 414 -6.04 -21.07 8.42
C GLN A 414 -7.30 -21.14 7.53
N PRO A 415 -8.50 -21.47 8.06
CA PRO A 415 -9.72 -21.42 7.25
C PRO A 415 -10.06 -20.04 6.70
N VAL A 416 -9.69 -18.97 7.41
CA VAL A 416 -9.91 -17.58 6.98
C VAL A 416 -8.97 -17.24 5.82
N VAL A 417 -7.68 -17.52 6.00
CA VAL A 417 -6.64 -17.28 5.00
C VAL A 417 -6.91 -18.04 3.70
N GLU A 418 -7.39 -19.29 3.79
CA GLU A 418 -7.78 -20.08 2.63
C GLU A 418 -8.98 -19.50 1.88
N ARG A 419 -10.03 -19.06 2.59
CA ARG A 419 -11.20 -18.42 1.94
C ARG A 419 -10.80 -17.15 1.20
N VAL A 420 -10.04 -16.28 1.86
CA VAL A 420 -9.51 -15.07 1.21
C VAL A 420 -8.71 -15.47 -0.03
N SER A 421 -7.77 -16.42 0.09
CA SER A 421 -6.97 -16.83 -1.07
C SER A 421 -7.82 -17.37 -2.21
N GLN A 422 -8.80 -18.24 -1.94
CA GLN A 422 -9.68 -18.83 -2.94
C GLN A 422 -10.56 -17.79 -3.65
N ARG A 423 -11.06 -16.78 -2.92
CA ARG A 423 -11.91 -15.73 -3.48
C ARG A 423 -11.20 -14.93 -4.59
N PHE A 424 -9.93 -14.60 -4.38
CA PHE A 424 -9.19 -13.75 -5.32
C PHE A 424 -8.48 -14.55 -6.43
N LEU A 425 -8.28 -15.86 -6.24
CA LEU A 425 -7.43 -16.65 -7.12
C LEU A 425 -8.04 -16.85 -8.52
N GLY A 426 -7.34 -16.37 -9.53
CA GLY A 426 -7.79 -16.41 -10.92
C GLY A 426 -8.90 -15.42 -11.24
N ASP A 427 -9.30 -14.58 -10.28
CA ASP A 427 -10.37 -13.60 -10.47
C ASP A 427 -9.86 -12.41 -11.30
N HIS A 428 -10.51 -12.19 -12.45
CA HIS A 428 -10.17 -11.13 -13.40
C HIS A 428 -10.37 -9.73 -12.82
N HIS A 429 -11.44 -9.53 -12.05
CA HIS A 429 -11.79 -8.24 -11.45
C HIS A 429 -10.70 -7.79 -10.48
N TYR A 430 -10.18 -8.70 -9.66
CA TYR A 430 -9.12 -8.42 -8.68
C TYR A 430 -7.68 -8.64 -9.19
N ALA A 431 -7.48 -8.80 -10.51
CA ALA A 431 -6.16 -8.95 -11.13
C ALA A 431 -5.51 -7.63 -11.57
N ASN A 432 -6.22 -6.50 -11.45
CA ASN A 432 -5.81 -5.20 -12.00
C ASN A 432 -5.95 -4.07 -10.97
N LEU A 433 -5.61 -4.33 -9.71
CA LEU A 433 -5.61 -3.31 -8.66
C LEU A 433 -4.64 -2.15 -9.01
N PRO A 434 -4.76 -0.96 -8.40
CA PRO A 434 -3.80 0.12 -8.62
C PRO A 434 -2.36 -0.32 -8.29
N ARG A 435 -2.21 -1.15 -7.25
CA ARG A 435 -0.94 -1.77 -6.88
C ARG A 435 -1.14 -3.06 -6.07
N LYS A 436 -0.03 -3.69 -5.67
CA LYS A 436 -0.03 -4.86 -4.76
C LYS A 436 -0.83 -4.53 -3.47
N PHE A 437 -1.74 -5.42 -3.12
CA PHE A 437 -2.55 -5.36 -1.90
C PHE A 437 -2.16 -6.53 -0.99
N LYS A 438 -1.79 -6.23 0.25
CA LYS A 438 -1.24 -7.20 1.20
C LYS A 438 -2.15 -7.33 2.41
N VAL A 439 -2.47 -8.58 2.74
CA VAL A 439 -3.27 -8.93 3.91
C VAL A 439 -2.43 -9.77 4.88
N SER A 440 -2.66 -9.59 6.18
CA SER A 440 -2.29 -10.57 7.20
C SER A 440 -3.43 -10.81 8.18
N VAL A 441 -3.53 -12.05 8.66
CA VAL A 441 -4.48 -12.46 9.69
C VAL A 441 -3.72 -13.23 10.76
N THR A 442 -3.84 -12.83 12.02
CA THR A 442 -3.23 -13.56 13.14
C THR A 442 -4.23 -13.86 14.23
N GLY A 443 -4.16 -15.08 14.76
CA GLY A 443 -4.95 -15.55 15.88
C GLY A 443 -4.19 -15.61 17.20
N CYS A 444 -2.85 -15.57 17.16
CA CYS A 444 -2.00 -15.56 18.34
C CYS A 444 -1.89 -14.16 18.96
N HIS A 445 -1.63 -14.12 20.26
CA HIS A 445 -1.48 -12.88 21.03
C HIS A 445 -0.15 -12.17 20.76
N GLU A 446 0.73 -12.78 19.97
CA GLU A 446 2.09 -12.30 19.72
C GLU A 446 2.27 -11.68 18.32
N ASN A 447 1.17 -11.46 17.58
CA ASN A 447 1.16 -10.77 16.27
C ASN A 447 2.28 -11.16 15.28
N CYS A 448 2.59 -12.45 15.21
CA CYS A 448 3.69 -12.95 14.38
C CYS A 448 3.47 -12.78 12.86
N ALA A 449 2.24 -12.46 12.44
CA ALA A 449 1.90 -12.14 11.04
C ALA A 449 2.21 -10.68 10.63
N ARG A 450 2.64 -9.83 11.58
CA ARG A 450 3.04 -8.42 11.35
C ARG A 450 1.93 -7.57 10.76
N ALA A 451 0.81 -7.47 11.47
CA ALA A 451 -0.40 -6.75 11.02
C ALA A 451 -0.13 -5.30 10.62
N GLN A 452 0.72 -4.60 11.37
CA GLN A 452 0.88 -3.15 11.24
C GLN A 452 1.55 -2.68 9.94
N ILE A 453 2.13 -3.59 9.16
CA ILE A 453 2.85 -3.23 7.90
C ILE A 453 2.13 -3.71 6.64
N GLN A 454 0.89 -4.20 6.78
CA GLN A 454 0.05 -4.67 5.67
C GLN A 454 -0.94 -3.60 5.21
N ASP A 455 -1.47 -3.76 4.00
CA ASP A 455 -2.57 -2.90 3.54
C ASP A 455 -3.84 -3.16 4.39
N LEU A 456 -4.06 -4.43 4.78
CA LEU A 456 -5.00 -4.86 5.84
C LEU A 456 -4.30 -5.82 6.81
N GLY A 457 -4.30 -5.48 8.09
CA GLY A 457 -3.86 -6.34 9.18
C GLY A 457 -5.01 -6.65 10.15
N LEU A 458 -5.17 -7.92 10.50
CA LEU A 458 -6.20 -8.40 11.44
C LEU A 458 -5.53 -9.05 12.65
N THR A 459 -5.79 -8.51 13.84
CA THR A 459 -5.26 -9.01 15.13
C THR A 459 -6.38 -9.54 16.02
N PRO A 460 -6.13 -10.55 16.88
CA PRO A 460 -7.20 -11.25 17.58
C PRO A 460 -7.86 -10.36 18.64
N ALA A 461 -9.18 -10.48 18.74
CA ALA A 461 -9.98 -9.75 19.70
C ALA A 461 -11.22 -10.54 20.13
N ARG A 462 -11.80 -10.15 21.26
CA ARG A 462 -13.05 -10.71 21.77
C ARG A 462 -14.07 -9.62 22.03
N LYS A 463 -15.27 -9.78 21.49
CA LYS A 463 -16.40 -8.85 21.67
C LYS A 463 -17.68 -9.60 21.97
N ASP A 464 -18.33 -9.28 23.09
CA ASP A 464 -19.58 -9.93 23.54
C ASP A 464 -19.51 -11.46 23.61
N GLY A 465 -18.32 -12.01 23.88
CA GLY A 465 -18.07 -13.44 23.91
C GLY A 465 -17.84 -14.11 22.54
N ARG A 466 -17.84 -13.33 21.45
CA ARG A 466 -17.38 -13.75 20.11
C ARG A 466 -15.90 -13.49 19.96
N GLU A 467 -15.20 -14.43 19.32
CA GLU A 467 -13.80 -14.29 18.95
C GLU A 467 -13.72 -13.86 17.49
N GLY A 468 -12.94 -12.82 17.22
CA GLY A 468 -12.80 -12.23 15.91
C GLY A 468 -11.55 -11.37 15.86
N PHE A 469 -11.59 -10.29 15.10
CA PHE A 469 -10.42 -9.46 14.83
C PHE A 469 -10.69 -7.97 15.00
N VAL A 470 -9.65 -7.21 15.34
CA VAL A 470 -9.61 -5.76 15.08
C VAL A 470 -8.87 -5.51 13.78
N ALA A 471 -9.44 -4.66 12.91
CA ALA A 471 -8.85 -4.28 11.63
C ALA A 471 -7.95 -3.04 11.75
N GLN A 472 -6.76 -3.15 11.18
CA GLN A 472 -5.82 -2.05 10.95
C GLN A 472 -5.54 -1.94 9.44
N VAL A 473 -5.52 -0.73 8.89
CA VAL A 473 -5.41 -0.50 7.44
C VAL A 473 -4.31 0.50 7.08
N GLY A 474 -3.75 0.37 5.88
CA GLY A 474 -2.82 1.38 5.35
C GLY A 474 -1.37 1.29 5.84
N GLY A 475 -0.90 0.11 6.23
CA GLY A 475 0.51 -0.12 6.56
C GLY A 475 1.42 -0.30 5.34
N GLY A 476 2.72 -0.04 5.51
CA GLY A 476 3.73 -0.43 4.51
C GLY A 476 5.08 0.28 4.63
N LEU A 477 6.14 -0.41 4.20
CA LEU A 477 7.53 -0.09 4.57
C LEU A 477 8.43 0.56 3.50
N SER A 478 7.97 0.82 2.28
CA SER A 478 8.83 1.46 1.26
C SER A 478 9.27 2.87 1.72
N ASP A 479 9.86 3.69 0.86
CA ASP A 479 10.05 5.11 1.16
C ASP A 479 8.77 5.74 1.75
N GLY A 480 8.91 6.44 2.87
CA GLY A 480 7.79 6.82 3.75
C GLY A 480 7.11 5.60 4.39
N PRO A 481 7.76 4.90 5.35
CA PRO A 481 7.15 3.78 6.04
C PRO A 481 5.98 4.26 6.91
N ARG A 482 4.92 3.44 6.99
CA ARG A 482 3.70 3.74 7.77
C ARG A 482 3.24 2.51 8.54
N ILE A 483 2.83 2.75 9.77
CA ILE A 483 2.08 1.82 10.60
C ILE A 483 0.61 1.90 10.19
N ALA A 484 -0.06 0.75 10.10
CA ALA A 484 -1.47 0.66 9.77
C ALA A 484 -2.34 1.30 10.87
N SER A 485 -3.32 2.08 10.47
CA SER A 485 -4.25 2.78 11.37
C SER A 485 -5.38 1.86 11.82
N ASP A 486 -5.72 1.90 13.10
CA ASP A 486 -6.95 1.29 13.64
C ASP A 486 -8.15 2.09 13.12
N ILE A 487 -9.14 1.41 12.53
CA ILE A 487 -10.37 2.00 11.98
C ILE A 487 -11.59 1.73 12.85
N ASP A 488 -11.38 1.29 14.10
CA ASP A 488 -12.42 0.93 15.05
C ASP A 488 -13.40 -0.13 14.52
N LEU A 489 -12.89 -1.14 13.79
CA LEU A 489 -13.70 -2.20 13.21
C LEU A 489 -13.39 -3.55 13.87
N PHE A 490 -14.42 -4.17 14.45
CA PHE A 490 -14.43 -5.57 14.85
C PHE A 490 -14.99 -6.41 13.70
N VAL A 491 -14.31 -7.50 13.35
CA VAL A 491 -14.64 -8.37 12.22
C VAL A 491 -14.76 -9.81 12.70
N ASP A 492 -15.90 -10.45 12.44
CA ASP A 492 -16.05 -11.88 12.67
C ASP A 492 -15.25 -12.68 11.61
N PRO A 493 -14.73 -13.87 11.94
CA PRO A 493 -13.91 -14.63 11.00
C PRO A 493 -14.60 -14.89 9.67
N GLU A 494 -15.91 -15.16 9.66
CA GLU A 494 -16.72 -15.37 8.46
C GLU A 494 -16.74 -14.19 7.48
N ASP A 495 -16.62 -12.95 7.96
CA ASP A 495 -16.79 -11.73 7.14
C ASP A 495 -15.46 -11.23 6.55
N VAL A 496 -14.33 -11.86 6.90
CA VAL A 496 -13.00 -11.38 6.51
C VAL A 496 -12.79 -11.35 4.99
N ASP A 497 -13.24 -12.35 4.24
CA ASP A 497 -13.07 -12.34 2.78
C ASP A 497 -13.98 -11.35 2.06
N ASP A 498 -15.15 -11.03 2.63
CA ASP A 498 -15.98 -9.91 2.19
C ASP A 498 -15.32 -8.56 2.51
N LEU A 499 -14.70 -8.41 3.68
CA LEU A 499 -13.93 -7.21 4.02
C LEU A 499 -12.75 -6.98 3.07
N VAL A 500 -12.00 -8.04 2.75
CA VAL A 500 -10.88 -7.92 1.79
C VAL A 500 -11.39 -7.52 0.41
N ALA A 501 -12.55 -8.03 -0.02
CA ALA A 501 -13.16 -7.68 -1.30
C ALA A 501 -13.61 -6.21 -1.31
N ALA A 502 -14.34 -5.78 -0.27
CA ALA A 502 -14.76 -4.40 -0.09
C ALA A 502 -13.57 -3.43 -0.12
N MET A 503 -12.46 -3.75 0.57
CA MET A 503 -11.24 -2.94 0.54
C MET A 503 -10.56 -2.95 -0.83
N ALA A 504 -10.58 -4.07 -1.55
CA ALA A 504 -10.01 -4.16 -2.89
C ALA A 504 -10.84 -3.33 -3.89
N ASP A 505 -12.17 -3.35 -3.77
CA ASP A 505 -13.10 -2.54 -4.57
C ASP A 505 -12.89 -1.04 -4.30
N LEU A 506 -12.90 -0.63 -3.02
CA LEU A 506 -12.55 0.73 -2.62
C LEU A 506 -11.17 1.14 -3.15
N PHE A 507 -10.19 0.25 -3.11
CA PHE A 507 -8.85 0.55 -3.63
C PHE A 507 -8.84 0.70 -5.16
N MET A 508 -9.59 -0.13 -5.90
CA MET A 508 -9.72 0.01 -7.36
C MET A 508 -10.36 1.32 -7.77
N ASP A 509 -11.24 1.83 -6.92
CA ASP A 509 -12.08 2.97 -7.18
C ASP A 509 -11.40 4.29 -6.81
N HIS A 510 -10.67 4.32 -5.69
CA HIS A 510 -10.03 5.52 -5.16
C HIS A 510 -8.49 5.53 -5.28
N GLY A 511 -7.85 4.39 -5.56
CA GLY A 511 -6.39 4.29 -5.64
C GLY A 511 -5.81 4.90 -6.92
N SER A 512 -4.61 5.49 -6.82
CA SER A 512 -3.90 6.06 -7.97
C SER A 512 -3.34 4.97 -8.89
N TYR A 513 -3.70 4.97 -10.18
CA TYR A 513 -3.10 4.07 -11.19
C TYR A 513 -1.85 4.66 -11.86
N LEU A 514 -1.73 5.98 -11.86
CA LEU A 514 -0.71 6.72 -12.62
C LEU A 514 0.56 6.96 -11.80
N ASP A 515 0.38 7.50 -10.59
CA ASP A 515 1.51 7.90 -9.78
C ASP A 515 2.02 6.70 -8.97
N THR A 516 3.06 6.07 -9.52
CA THR A 516 3.72 4.92 -8.89
C THR A 516 4.39 5.23 -7.56
N ALA A 517 4.57 6.51 -7.20
CA ALA A 517 5.06 6.92 -5.88
C ALA A 517 3.97 6.82 -4.80
N VAL A 518 2.70 7.05 -5.17
CA VAL A 518 1.56 7.10 -4.23
C VAL A 518 0.47 6.04 -4.49
N ASN A 519 0.68 5.08 -5.40
CA ASN A 519 -0.32 4.07 -5.75
C ASN A 519 -0.55 2.94 -4.73
N ARG A 520 -0.11 3.06 -3.48
CA ARG A 520 -0.37 2.05 -2.43
C ARG A 520 -1.52 2.50 -1.55
N LEU A 521 -2.31 1.56 -1.03
CA LEU A 521 -3.46 1.85 -0.16
C LEU A 521 -3.13 2.78 1.01
N ARG A 522 -1.94 2.66 1.60
CA ARG A 522 -1.48 3.54 2.68
C ARG A 522 -1.59 5.05 2.40
N PHE A 523 -1.49 5.47 1.14
CA PHE A 523 -1.60 6.88 0.77
C PHE A 523 -3.07 7.31 0.69
N LEU A 524 -3.95 6.41 0.24
CA LEU A 524 -5.39 6.63 0.27
C LEU A 524 -5.91 6.72 1.71
N VAL A 525 -5.46 5.82 2.59
CA VAL A 525 -5.80 5.84 4.03
C VAL A 525 -5.30 7.13 4.68
N GLU A 526 -4.08 7.58 4.33
CA GLU A 526 -3.55 8.86 4.82
C GLU A 526 -4.38 10.06 4.33
N GLU A 527 -4.79 10.06 3.06
CA GLU A 527 -5.57 11.14 2.47
C GLU A 527 -6.95 11.28 3.11
N LEU A 528 -7.63 10.14 3.34
CA LEU A 528 -8.99 10.12 3.91
C LEU A 528 -8.99 10.26 5.43
N GLY A 529 -7.97 9.74 6.12
CA GLY A 529 -8.01 9.51 7.56
C GLY A 529 -8.79 8.22 7.92
N PRO A 530 -8.53 7.62 9.09
CA PRO A 530 -9.09 6.32 9.45
C PRO A 530 -10.61 6.32 9.63
N GLU A 531 -11.20 7.42 10.14
CA GLU A 531 -12.65 7.55 10.32
C GLU A 531 -13.38 7.59 8.98
N THR A 532 -13.00 8.53 8.10
CA THR A 532 -13.57 8.65 6.75
C THR A 532 -13.32 7.37 5.95
N PHE A 533 -12.12 6.78 6.02
CA PHE A 533 -11.82 5.53 5.32
C PHE A 533 -12.74 4.39 5.76
N ARG A 534 -13.06 4.29 7.06
CA ARG A 534 -14.00 3.30 7.59
C ARG A 534 -15.41 3.50 7.02
N GLU A 535 -15.92 4.73 7.07
CA GLU A 535 -17.25 5.08 6.58
C GLU A 535 -17.38 4.77 5.09
N GLU A 536 -16.38 5.17 4.30
CA GLU A 536 -16.31 4.83 2.88
C GLU A 536 -16.26 3.32 2.66
N LEU A 537 -15.41 2.60 3.41
CA LEU A 537 -15.27 1.15 3.28
C LEU A 537 -16.56 0.39 3.60
N GLU A 538 -17.35 0.85 4.57
CA GLU A 538 -18.64 0.23 4.91
C GLU A 538 -19.61 0.24 3.73
N THR A 539 -19.53 1.23 2.82
CA THR A 539 -20.38 1.29 1.62
C THR A 539 -20.11 0.18 0.61
N TYR A 540 -18.91 -0.44 0.67
CA TYR A 540 -18.50 -1.55 -0.19
C TYR A 540 -18.73 -2.92 0.46
N ALA A 541 -19.02 -2.96 1.75
CA ALA A 541 -19.15 -4.20 2.49
C ALA A 541 -20.60 -4.73 2.45
N ASP A 542 -20.74 -6.04 2.24
CA ASP A 542 -22.04 -6.74 2.28
C ASP A 542 -22.49 -7.08 3.72
N PHE A 543 -21.80 -6.55 4.73
CA PHE A 543 -22.08 -6.75 6.15
C PHE A 543 -21.97 -5.43 6.91
N THR A 544 -22.68 -5.34 8.05
CA THR A 544 -22.72 -4.12 8.87
C THR A 544 -21.46 -4.02 9.73
N PHE A 545 -20.83 -2.84 9.77
CA PHE A 545 -19.63 -2.66 10.56
C PHE A 545 -19.95 -2.58 12.04
N GLU A 546 -19.13 -3.27 12.82
CA GLU A 546 -19.22 -3.27 14.27
C GLU A 546 -18.04 -2.51 14.87
N SER A 547 -18.31 -1.57 15.78
CA SER A 547 -17.25 -0.87 16.51
C SER A 547 -16.38 -1.83 17.33
N ALA A 548 -15.06 -1.61 17.33
CA ALA A 548 -14.08 -2.30 18.16
C ALA A 548 -13.81 -1.61 19.50
N ALA A 549 -14.48 -0.49 19.80
CA ALA A 549 -14.22 0.33 20.98
C ALA A 549 -14.39 -0.45 22.29
N ASP A 550 -15.39 -1.34 22.34
CA ASP A 550 -15.67 -2.21 23.49
C ASP A 550 -15.09 -3.63 23.33
N ALA A 551 -14.31 -3.90 22.27
CA ALA A 551 -13.66 -5.18 22.06
C ALA A 551 -12.40 -5.32 22.95
N GLU A 552 -12.25 -6.47 23.59
CA GLU A 552 -11.02 -6.87 24.27
C GLU A 552 -9.98 -7.23 23.20
N ARG A 553 -8.95 -6.39 23.04
CA ARG A 553 -7.79 -6.70 22.19
C ARG A 553 -6.92 -7.73 22.91
N LEU A 554 -6.60 -8.82 22.22
CA LEU A 554 -5.87 -9.94 22.81
C LEU A 554 -4.40 -9.98 22.41
N THR A 555 -3.94 -9.11 21.52
CA THR A 555 -2.51 -8.94 21.25
C THR A 555 -1.82 -8.37 22.50
N THR A 556 -0.84 -9.09 23.02
CA THR A 556 -0.08 -8.72 24.22
C THR A 556 1.40 -8.50 23.96
N ASP A 557 1.94 -9.07 22.89
CA ASP A 557 3.37 -9.05 22.60
C ASP A 557 3.63 -9.14 21.09
N TYR A 558 4.91 -9.10 20.70
CA TYR A 558 5.38 -9.39 19.36
C TYR A 558 6.40 -10.54 19.37
N ARG A 559 6.03 -11.70 18.82
CA ARG A 559 6.94 -12.82 18.58
C ARG A 559 7.30 -12.90 17.11
N GLY A 560 8.60 -12.77 16.84
CA GLY A 560 9.12 -12.71 15.48
C GLY A 560 9.03 -14.02 14.72
N ASP A 561 9.81 -15.04 15.12
CA ASP A 561 10.37 -16.00 14.15
C ASP A 561 9.93 -17.47 14.26
N HIS A 562 9.30 -17.86 15.38
CA HIS A 562 8.94 -19.24 15.75
C HIS A 562 10.10 -20.26 15.75
N VAL A 563 11.37 -19.84 15.78
CA VAL A 563 12.53 -20.74 15.84
C VAL A 563 12.57 -21.44 17.20
N GLY A 564 13.02 -22.69 17.24
CA GLY A 564 13.12 -23.51 18.45
C GLY A 564 12.07 -24.61 18.57
N VAL A 565 12.07 -25.30 19.71
CA VAL A 565 11.14 -26.39 20.03
C VAL A 565 10.01 -25.84 20.90
N HIS A 566 8.75 -26.10 20.51
CA HIS A 566 7.57 -25.52 21.14
C HIS A 566 6.49 -26.58 21.36
N GLU A 567 5.75 -26.46 22.47
CA GLU A 567 4.62 -27.35 22.79
C GLU A 567 3.36 -26.92 22.01
N GLN A 568 2.58 -27.89 21.56
CA GLN A 568 1.30 -27.70 20.88
C GLN A 568 0.11 -27.92 21.83
N ALA A 569 -1.06 -27.42 21.46
CA ALA A 569 -2.32 -27.59 22.21
C ALA A 569 -2.69 -29.05 22.50
N ASP A 570 -2.23 -29.99 21.67
CA ASP A 570 -2.49 -31.43 21.80
C ASP A 570 -1.39 -32.21 22.56
N GLY A 571 -0.40 -31.49 23.10
CA GLY A 571 0.74 -32.04 23.85
C GLY A 571 1.86 -32.61 22.97
N ARG A 572 1.78 -32.48 21.64
CA ARG A 572 2.92 -32.72 20.74
C ARG A 572 3.82 -31.48 20.67
N SER A 573 4.87 -31.54 19.86
CA SER A 573 5.73 -30.39 19.60
C SER A 573 5.75 -29.99 18.13
N TYR A 574 6.00 -28.70 17.89
CA TYR A 574 6.51 -28.23 16.61
C TYR A 574 7.94 -27.74 16.78
N VAL A 575 8.73 -27.88 15.71
CA VAL A 575 10.11 -27.39 15.68
C VAL A 575 10.26 -26.39 14.56
N GLY A 576 10.61 -25.15 14.91
CA GLY A 576 10.97 -24.10 13.96
C GLY A 576 12.46 -24.14 13.65
N LEU A 577 12.79 -24.41 12.39
CA LEU A 577 14.15 -24.45 11.88
C LEU A 577 14.55 -23.08 11.34
N ASN A 578 15.71 -22.59 11.77
CA ASN A 578 16.29 -21.41 11.15
C ASN A 578 16.79 -21.76 9.74
N VAL A 579 16.34 -20.99 8.75
CA VAL A 579 16.85 -21.04 7.38
C VAL A 579 17.53 -19.71 7.12
N PRO A 580 18.86 -19.61 7.28
CA PRO A 580 19.55 -18.33 7.19
C PRO A 580 19.27 -17.69 5.83
N THR A 581 18.77 -16.44 5.85
CA THR A 581 18.36 -15.71 4.65
C THR A 581 17.23 -16.36 3.84
N GLY A 582 16.56 -17.37 4.39
CA GLY A 582 15.49 -18.14 3.74
C GLY A 582 15.94 -19.10 2.65
N ARG A 583 17.24 -19.26 2.39
CA ARG A 583 17.74 -20.06 1.25
C ARG A 583 18.01 -21.52 1.62
N MET A 584 17.45 -22.43 0.85
CA MET A 584 17.56 -23.89 1.03
C MET A 584 17.78 -24.60 -0.32
N GLY A 585 18.50 -25.71 -0.34
CA GLY A 585 18.63 -26.55 -1.53
C GLY A 585 17.31 -27.29 -1.85
N GLY A 586 17.04 -27.57 -3.12
CA GLY A 586 15.85 -28.35 -3.52
C GLY A 586 15.80 -29.73 -2.86
N ASP A 587 16.93 -30.44 -2.88
CA ASP A 587 17.10 -31.74 -2.20
C ASP A 587 16.85 -31.64 -0.69
N ASP A 588 17.28 -30.55 -0.05
CA ASP A 588 17.11 -30.33 1.38
C ASP A 588 15.63 -30.13 1.74
N LEU A 589 14.89 -29.40 0.92
CA LEU A 589 13.44 -29.24 1.11
C LEU A 589 12.71 -30.57 0.89
N ALA A 590 13.11 -31.36 -0.10
CA ALA A 590 12.53 -32.68 -0.35
C ALA A 590 12.84 -33.68 0.78
N GLU A 591 14.04 -33.61 1.37
CA GLU A 591 14.41 -34.38 2.56
C GLU A 591 13.60 -33.93 3.79
N LEU A 592 13.47 -32.62 4.02
CA LEU A 592 12.66 -32.07 5.10
C LEU A 592 11.18 -32.46 4.98
N ALA A 593 10.65 -32.47 3.76
CA ALA A 593 9.30 -32.94 3.47
C ALA A 593 9.13 -34.45 3.78
N ALA A 594 10.15 -35.27 3.51
CA ALA A 594 10.13 -36.68 3.90
C ALA A 594 10.14 -36.87 5.42
N LEU A 595 10.91 -36.05 6.15
CA LEU A 595 10.91 -36.06 7.62
C LEU A 595 9.57 -35.62 8.19
N ALA A 596 8.94 -34.60 7.62
CA ALA A 596 7.62 -34.13 8.04
C ALA A 596 6.54 -35.22 7.84
N ASP A 597 6.64 -36.02 6.78
CA ASP A 597 5.72 -37.14 6.50
C ASP A 597 6.00 -38.38 7.38
N GLU A 598 7.27 -38.68 7.66
CA GLU A 598 7.66 -39.84 8.48
C GLU A 598 7.44 -39.61 9.98
N LEU A 599 7.83 -38.44 10.47
CA LEU A 599 7.96 -38.14 11.90
C LEU A 599 6.90 -37.16 12.41
N GLY A 600 6.40 -36.29 11.54
CA GLY A 600 5.47 -35.21 11.88
C GLY A 600 4.04 -35.45 11.38
N GLY A 601 3.37 -34.36 11.02
CA GLY A 601 1.98 -34.37 10.55
C GLY A 601 1.80 -34.39 9.03
N GLY A 602 2.89 -34.52 8.26
CA GLY A 602 2.85 -34.43 6.80
C GLY A 602 2.68 -33.01 6.26
N GLU A 603 3.08 -31.99 7.03
CA GLU A 603 3.03 -30.58 6.64
C GLU A 603 4.29 -29.80 7.04
N LEU A 604 4.55 -28.72 6.33
CA LEU A 604 5.59 -27.74 6.59
C LEU A 604 4.97 -26.35 6.62
N ARG A 605 5.46 -25.46 7.50
CA ARG A 605 4.90 -24.11 7.62
C ARG A 605 5.97 -23.04 7.50
N LEU A 606 5.80 -22.11 6.58
CA LEU A 606 6.73 -21.02 6.31
C LEU A 606 6.47 -19.84 7.25
N THR A 607 7.50 -19.06 7.60
CA THR A 607 7.35 -17.89 8.48
C THR A 607 7.63 -16.56 7.77
N PRO A 608 7.09 -15.44 8.28
CA PRO A 608 7.47 -14.10 7.83
C PRO A 608 8.95 -13.74 8.04
N ASN A 609 9.68 -14.51 8.87
CA ASN A 609 11.13 -14.43 9.06
C ASN A 609 11.93 -15.32 8.11
N GLN A 610 11.28 -15.93 7.11
CA GLN A 610 11.92 -16.82 6.13
C GLN A 610 12.37 -18.17 6.70
N ASN A 611 11.76 -18.62 7.81
CA ASN A 611 12.05 -19.92 8.44
C ASN A 611 10.98 -20.96 8.08
N VAL A 612 11.20 -22.21 8.51
CA VAL A 612 10.31 -23.35 8.23
C VAL A 612 10.03 -24.11 9.52
N LEU A 613 8.76 -24.47 9.77
CA LEU A 613 8.33 -25.28 10.91
C LEU A 613 8.00 -26.70 10.46
N VAL A 614 8.31 -27.67 11.32
CA VAL A 614 7.81 -29.04 11.27
C VAL A 614 6.93 -29.30 12.49
N PRO A 615 5.60 -29.34 12.35
CA PRO A 615 4.68 -29.57 13.46
C PRO A 615 4.38 -31.06 13.70
N HIS A 616 3.64 -31.32 14.77
CA HIS A 616 3.02 -32.60 15.11
C HIS A 616 3.99 -33.73 15.49
N LEU A 617 5.17 -33.39 16.00
CA LEU A 617 6.17 -34.34 16.46
C LEU A 617 5.79 -34.88 17.85
N GLY A 618 5.61 -36.19 17.99
CA GLY A 618 5.50 -36.83 19.31
C GLY A 618 6.87 -36.95 19.98
N ASP A 619 6.92 -37.17 21.30
CA ASP A 619 8.17 -37.18 22.08
C ASP A 619 9.31 -38.01 21.46
N ASP A 620 9.03 -39.26 21.07
CA ASP A 620 10.04 -40.17 20.47
C ASP A 620 10.48 -39.68 19.08
N ASP A 621 9.56 -39.11 18.30
CA ASP A 621 9.83 -38.61 16.95
C ASP A 621 10.54 -37.25 16.97
N LEU A 622 10.28 -36.44 18.00
CA LEU A 622 11.01 -35.20 18.27
C LEU A 622 12.50 -35.49 18.53
N GLU A 623 12.82 -36.47 19.37
CA GLU A 623 14.22 -36.87 19.62
C GLU A 623 14.89 -37.32 18.31
N ARG A 624 14.21 -38.17 17.53
CA ARG A 624 14.71 -38.62 16.21
C ARG A 624 14.89 -37.48 15.21
N PHE A 625 13.97 -36.51 15.21
CA PHE A 625 14.02 -35.36 14.32
C PHE A 625 15.20 -34.44 14.68
N LEU A 626 15.39 -34.14 15.97
CA LEU A 626 16.49 -33.31 16.47
C LEU A 626 17.88 -33.91 16.22
N GLU A 627 17.99 -35.24 16.10
CA GLU A 627 19.23 -35.94 15.76
C GLU A 627 19.52 -36.02 14.25
N HIS A 628 18.60 -35.56 13.39
CA HIS A 628 18.76 -35.72 11.95
C HIS A 628 19.88 -34.81 11.38
N PRO A 629 20.79 -35.31 10.51
CA PRO A 629 21.93 -34.53 10.01
C PRO A 629 21.57 -33.24 9.28
N LEU A 630 20.36 -33.15 8.72
CA LEU A 630 19.86 -31.94 8.06
C LEU A 630 19.84 -30.72 9.00
N LEU A 631 19.62 -30.93 10.30
CA LEU A 631 19.54 -29.87 11.30
C LEU A 631 20.91 -29.27 11.64
N GLU A 632 22.03 -29.89 11.24
CA GLU A 632 23.35 -29.25 11.30
C GLU A 632 23.43 -28.00 10.41
N ARG A 633 22.62 -27.97 9.33
CA ARG A 633 22.51 -26.82 8.41
C ARG A 633 21.35 -25.90 8.75
N TYR A 634 20.27 -26.48 9.27
CA TYR A 634 19.02 -25.77 9.60
C TYR A 634 18.69 -26.00 11.07
N SER A 635 19.43 -25.31 11.95
CA SER A 635 19.34 -25.53 13.40
C SER A 635 18.05 -24.94 13.97
N PRO A 636 17.38 -25.63 14.93
CA PRO A 636 16.37 -25.00 15.77
C PRO A 636 16.96 -24.13 16.89
N ASP A 637 18.28 -24.19 17.09
CA ASP A 637 19.04 -23.43 18.10
C ASP A 637 20.28 -22.80 17.45
N PRO A 638 20.12 -21.80 16.56
CA PRO A 638 21.23 -21.09 15.93
C PRO A 638 21.79 -19.98 16.85
N GLY A 639 22.98 -19.47 16.54
CA GLY A 639 23.51 -18.25 17.18
C GLY A 639 22.63 -17.00 16.90
N PRO A 640 22.75 -15.95 17.73
CA PRO A 640 21.81 -14.82 17.73
C PRO A 640 21.75 -14.06 16.40
N PHE A 641 22.87 -13.92 15.68
CA PHE A 641 22.89 -13.23 14.39
C PHE A 641 22.36 -14.13 13.27
N THR A 642 22.69 -15.42 13.28
CA THR A 642 22.10 -16.39 12.34
C THR A 642 20.59 -16.51 12.53
N ARG A 643 20.10 -16.43 13.77
CA ARG A 643 18.65 -16.38 14.04
C ARG A 643 17.98 -15.13 13.48
N GLY A 644 18.59 -13.96 13.74
CA GLY A 644 18.01 -12.66 13.44
C GLY A 644 18.21 -12.15 12.00
N ILE A 645 18.94 -12.87 11.14
CA ILE A 645 19.25 -12.41 9.78
C ILE A 645 18.09 -12.61 8.80
N VAL A 646 17.56 -11.51 8.26
CA VAL A 646 16.49 -11.53 7.24
C VAL A 646 16.93 -10.74 6.02
N THR A 647 16.81 -11.31 4.81
CA THR A 647 17.29 -10.64 3.60
C THR A 647 16.39 -10.82 2.37
N CYS A 648 16.40 -9.80 1.52
CA CYS A 648 15.78 -9.87 0.20
C CYS A 648 16.69 -10.63 -0.78
N THR A 649 16.23 -10.86 -2.02
CA THR A 649 17.04 -11.46 -3.09
C THR A 649 18.30 -10.67 -3.43
N GLY A 650 18.24 -9.33 -3.31
CA GLY A 650 19.37 -8.46 -3.59
C GLY A 650 19.86 -8.50 -5.04
N ARG A 651 21.07 -7.97 -5.27
CA ARG A 651 21.65 -7.76 -6.59
C ARG A 651 21.94 -9.06 -7.36
N GLU A 652 21.94 -10.22 -6.70
CA GLU A 652 22.13 -11.52 -7.36
C GLU A 652 21.16 -11.69 -8.53
N PHE A 653 19.85 -11.50 -8.29
CA PHE A 653 18.82 -11.62 -9.33
C PHE A 653 17.90 -10.41 -9.48
N CYS A 654 17.68 -9.61 -8.42
CA CYS A 654 16.68 -8.53 -8.45
C CYS A 654 17.14 -7.34 -9.28
N ASN A 655 16.32 -6.94 -10.28
CA ASN A 655 16.56 -5.78 -11.16
C ASN A 655 16.80 -4.47 -10.43
N TYR A 656 16.24 -4.30 -9.23
CA TYR A 656 16.41 -3.11 -8.40
C TYR A 656 17.55 -3.22 -7.38
N GLY A 657 18.11 -4.41 -7.17
CA GLY A 657 19.13 -4.65 -6.14
C GLY A 657 20.43 -3.91 -6.44
N ILE A 658 20.83 -3.02 -5.53
CA ILE A 658 22.06 -2.23 -5.58
C ILE A 658 23.24 -3.04 -5.02
N ILE A 659 23.01 -3.77 -3.94
CA ILE A 659 23.99 -4.65 -3.27
C ILE A 659 23.55 -6.10 -3.24
N GLU A 660 24.50 -7.02 -3.19
CA GLU A 660 24.26 -8.45 -2.92
C GLU A 660 23.94 -8.63 -1.43
N THR A 661 22.97 -9.50 -1.11
CA THR A 661 22.41 -9.65 0.24
C THR A 661 22.50 -11.08 0.76
N LYS A 662 22.01 -12.08 0.03
CA LYS A 662 21.84 -13.48 0.49
C LYS A 662 23.18 -14.11 0.90
N ASN A 663 24.12 -14.17 -0.05
CA ASN A 663 25.39 -14.86 0.16
C ASN A 663 26.27 -14.14 1.17
N ARG A 664 26.23 -12.80 1.14
CA ARG A 664 26.94 -11.93 2.08
C ARG A 664 26.42 -12.07 3.50
N ALA A 665 25.11 -11.99 3.70
CA ALA A 665 24.51 -11.99 5.01
C ALA A 665 24.73 -13.31 5.76
N VAL A 666 24.71 -14.46 5.09
CA VAL A 666 25.05 -15.74 5.74
C VAL A 666 26.51 -15.76 6.21
N LYS A 667 27.45 -15.18 5.45
CA LYS A 667 28.85 -15.07 5.87
C LYS A 667 29.00 -14.15 7.08
N TRP A 668 28.29 -13.02 7.06
CA TRP A 668 28.31 -12.06 8.17
C TRP A 668 27.69 -12.64 9.43
N ALA A 669 26.53 -13.28 9.33
CA ALA A 669 25.88 -13.91 10.48
C ALA A 669 26.82 -14.91 11.16
N ARG A 670 27.48 -15.79 10.39
CA ARG A 670 28.46 -16.74 10.94
C ARG A 670 29.66 -16.04 11.60
N GLN A 671 30.23 -15.03 10.94
CA GLN A 671 31.33 -14.24 11.52
C GLN A 671 30.91 -13.56 12.83
N LEU A 672 29.71 -12.98 12.87
CA LEU A 672 29.19 -12.26 14.02
C LEU A 672 28.82 -13.21 15.16
N ASP A 673 28.30 -14.41 14.88
CA ASP A 673 28.07 -15.44 15.88
C ASP A 673 29.40 -15.94 16.49
N GLU A 674 30.42 -16.21 15.66
CA GLU A 674 31.77 -16.56 16.13
C GLU A 674 32.33 -15.45 17.05
N TRP A 675 32.18 -14.19 16.64
CA TRP A 675 32.58 -13.05 17.46
C TRP A 675 31.79 -12.96 18.78
N ALA A 676 30.46 -13.15 18.75
CA ALA A 676 29.60 -13.10 19.93
C ALA A 676 29.98 -14.16 20.97
N GLU A 677 30.34 -15.35 20.51
CA GLU A 677 30.90 -16.42 21.35
C GLU A 677 32.26 -16.00 21.96
N GLU A 678 33.15 -15.40 21.16
CA GLU A 678 34.47 -14.97 21.61
C GLU A 678 34.42 -13.89 22.69
N VAL A 679 33.49 -12.93 22.59
CA VAL A 679 33.32 -11.85 23.56
C VAL A 679 32.36 -12.20 24.70
N GLY A 680 31.68 -13.35 24.60
CA GLY A 680 30.87 -13.92 25.68
C GLY A 680 29.48 -13.31 25.81
N ILE A 681 28.88 -12.84 24.71
CA ILE A 681 27.53 -12.25 24.68
C ILE A 681 26.50 -13.14 23.95
N ALA A 682 26.94 -14.24 23.33
CA ALA A 682 26.06 -15.09 22.53
C ALA A 682 24.86 -15.64 23.34
N ASP A 683 25.08 -16.04 24.59
CA ASP A 683 24.03 -16.59 25.47
C ASP A 683 23.13 -15.51 26.10
N ASP A 684 23.49 -14.22 25.96
CA ASP A 684 22.72 -13.10 26.52
C ASP A 684 21.59 -12.64 25.57
N HIS A 685 21.59 -13.12 24.33
CA HIS A 685 20.68 -12.71 23.27
C HIS A 685 20.07 -13.92 22.57
N ASP A 686 18.74 -13.99 22.54
CA ASP A 686 18.06 -14.98 21.71
C ASP A 686 18.28 -14.71 20.22
N ALA A 687 18.14 -13.45 19.80
CA ALA A 687 18.34 -13.01 18.42
C ALA A 687 18.77 -11.54 18.37
N ILE A 688 19.67 -11.21 17.43
CA ILE A 688 19.96 -9.82 17.06
C ILE A 688 19.47 -9.62 15.62
N ARG A 689 18.39 -8.85 15.45
CA ARG A 689 17.64 -8.74 14.20
C ARG A 689 18.39 -7.86 13.19
N VAL A 690 19.09 -8.49 12.27
CA VAL A 690 19.77 -7.81 11.15
C VAL A 690 18.94 -7.98 9.89
N HIS A 691 18.23 -6.94 9.48
CA HIS A 691 17.34 -6.97 8.33
C HIS A 691 17.97 -6.21 7.14
N MET A 692 18.28 -6.90 6.05
CA MET A 692 19.06 -6.35 4.93
C MET A 692 18.30 -6.36 3.60
N SER A 693 18.00 -5.16 3.10
CA SER A 693 17.43 -4.94 1.77
C SER A 693 18.46 -4.37 0.80
N GLY A 694 18.49 -4.90 -0.41
CA GLY A 694 19.43 -4.48 -1.44
C GLY A 694 19.12 -3.11 -2.07
N CYS A 695 17.97 -2.50 -1.75
CA CYS A 695 17.53 -1.18 -2.21
C CYS A 695 16.38 -0.65 -1.31
N ALA A 696 15.85 0.54 -1.63
CA ALA A 696 14.80 1.23 -0.86
C ALA A 696 13.42 0.54 -0.84
N ALA A 697 13.17 -0.44 -1.72
CA ALA A 697 11.90 -1.16 -1.76
C ALA A 697 11.61 -2.00 -0.49
N SER A 698 12.60 -2.17 0.40
CA SER A 698 12.41 -2.68 1.77
C SER A 698 11.78 -4.09 1.85
N CYS A 699 12.13 -4.99 0.91
CA CYS A 699 11.53 -6.33 0.83
C CYS A 699 11.89 -7.23 2.03
N ALA A 700 13.03 -7.00 2.68
CA ALA A 700 13.43 -7.66 3.92
C ALA A 700 13.05 -6.88 5.18
N GLN A 701 12.24 -5.83 5.04
CA GLN A 701 11.67 -5.09 6.16
C GLN A 701 12.75 -4.51 7.11
N PRO A 702 13.78 -3.80 6.59
CA PRO A 702 14.90 -3.29 7.39
C PRO A 702 14.46 -2.38 8.53
N GLN A 703 13.33 -1.69 8.38
CA GLN A 703 12.77 -0.79 9.39
C GLN A 703 12.38 -1.48 10.69
N LEU A 704 12.25 -2.81 10.68
CA LEU A 704 11.82 -3.61 11.83
C LEU A 704 12.99 -4.29 12.57
N GLY A 705 14.22 -4.13 12.09
CA GLY A 705 15.38 -4.77 12.68
C GLY A 705 16.02 -3.92 13.77
N ASP A 706 16.73 -4.57 14.69
CA ASP A 706 17.70 -3.92 15.56
C ASP A 706 18.75 -3.20 14.71
N PHE A 707 19.16 -3.86 13.61
CA PHE A 707 19.98 -3.31 12.55
C PHE A 707 19.24 -3.38 11.21
N GLY A 708 18.78 -2.23 10.73
CA GLY A 708 18.19 -2.07 9.41
C GLY A 708 19.24 -1.65 8.38
N LEU A 709 19.40 -2.43 7.31
CA LEU A 709 20.35 -2.15 6.24
C LEU A 709 19.65 -1.95 4.90
N ARG A 710 19.96 -0.84 4.23
CA ARG A 710 19.48 -0.52 2.88
C ARG A 710 20.64 -0.29 1.92
N GLY A 711 20.64 -0.98 0.80
CA GLY A 711 21.70 -0.89 -0.20
C GLY A 711 21.82 0.48 -0.85
N GLU A 712 23.05 1.00 -0.90
CA GLU A 712 23.39 2.33 -1.41
C GLU A 712 24.67 2.33 -2.26
N VAL A 713 24.95 3.47 -2.87
CA VAL A 713 26.23 3.75 -3.53
C VAL A 713 26.92 4.94 -2.87
N TYR A 714 28.24 4.88 -2.75
CA TYR A 714 29.04 6.02 -2.32
C TYR A 714 30.05 6.42 -3.40
N ARG A 715 30.37 7.71 -3.40
CA ARG A 715 31.42 8.30 -4.22
C ARG A 715 32.12 9.36 -3.39
N ASP A 716 33.42 9.22 -3.26
CA ASP A 716 34.32 10.23 -2.71
C ASP A 716 35.35 10.66 -3.78
N ASP A 717 36.29 11.53 -3.39
CA ASP A 717 37.28 12.11 -4.31
C ASP A 717 38.29 11.09 -4.86
N PHE A 718 38.37 9.89 -4.27
CA PHE A 718 39.37 8.87 -4.56
C PHE A 718 38.74 7.57 -5.08
N GLU A 719 37.55 7.21 -4.61
CA GLU A 719 36.90 5.93 -4.85
C GLU A 719 35.37 6.05 -4.98
N SER A 720 34.78 5.08 -5.68
CA SER A 720 33.32 4.88 -5.70
C SER A 720 33.03 3.41 -5.48
N GLY A 721 32.07 3.09 -4.61
CA GLY A 721 31.80 1.72 -4.21
C GLY A 721 30.35 1.49 -3.80
N ARG A 722 30.08 0.26 -3.35
CA ARG A 722 28.80 -0.13 -2.77
C ARG A 722 28.83 0.14 -1.27
N ALA A 723 27.71 0.62 -0.75
CA ALA A 723 27.53 0.91 0.66
C ALA A 723 26.19 0.36 1.16
N ALA A 724 26.02 0.41 2.48
CA ALA A 724 24.73 0.33 3.13
C ALA A 724 24.44 1.66 3.85
N ASP A 725 23.19 2.10 3.78
CA ASP A 725 22.57 2.97 4.76
C ASP A 725 22.16 2.10 5.96
N MET A 726 22.45 2.56 7.17
CA MET A 726 22.16 1.84 8.41
C MET A 726 21.24 2.68 9.30
N GLY A 727 20.18 2.05 9.76
CA GLY A 727 19.37 2.53 10.88
C GLY A 727 19.29 1.49 11.98
N LEU A 728 18.95 1.96 13.18
CA LEU A 728 18.95 1.14 14.40
C LEU A 728 17.61 1.22 15.13
N GLY A 729 17.29 0.18 15.90
CA GLY A 729 16.25 0.24 16.92
C GLY A 729 14.81 0.07 16.43
N GLY A 730 14.57 -0.64 15.34
CA GLY A 730 13.22 -0.92 14.88
C GLY A 730 12.54 -1.91 15.82
N ASP A 731 11.31 -1.65 16.22
CA ASP A 731 10.54 -2.61 16.98
C ASP A 731 9.05 -2.53 16.66
N LEU A 732 8.52 -3.61 16.09
CA LEU A 732 7.11 -3.66 15.72
C LEU A 732 6.19 -3.84 16.94
N GLY A 733 6.71 -4.30 18.09
CA GLY A 733 5.93 -4.38 19.33
C GLY A 733 5.44 -3.02 19.81
N ASP A 734 6.29 -2.00 19.68
CA ASP A 734 6.02 -0.61 20.06
C ASP A 734 5.66 0.30 18.86
N ASP A 735 5.27 -0.29 17.72
CA ASP A 735 4.98 0.43 16.46
C ASP A 735 6.12 1.36 16.00
N GLN A 736 7.35 0.95 16.30
CA GLN A 736 8.57 1.72 16.08
C GLN A 736 9.33 1.25 14.84
N PHE A 737 9.72 2.22 14.01
CA PHE A 737 10.67 2.00 12.92
C PHE A 737 12.05 2.55 13.28
N ILE A 738 13.09 2.00 12.65
CA ILE A 738 14.45 2.55 12.77
C ILE A 738 14.51 4.03 12.35
N ASP A 739 15.43 4.74 12.97
CA ASP A 739 15.98 5.99 12.42
C ASP A 739 17.16 5.69 11.50
N TRP A 740 17.16 6.24 10.28
CA TRP A 740 18.32 6.13 9.38
C TRP A 740 19.45 7.06 9.85
N LEU A 741 20.57 6.49 10.29
CA LEU A 741 21.65 7.21 10.96
C LEU A 741 22.79 7.59 10.02
N VAL A 742 23.26 6.65 9.19
CA VAL A 742 24.46 6.80 8.35
C VAL A 742 24.23 6.21 6.96
N GLY A 743 24.18 7.07 5.95
CA GLY A 743 23.85 6.69 4.57
C GLY A 743 24.95 6.05 3.73
N LYS A 744 26.19 5.92 4.23
CA LYS A 744 27.35 5.51 3.42
C LYS A 744 28.38 4.67 4.18
N ILE A 745 27.96 3.55 4.76
CA ILE A 745 28.91 2.58 5.31
C ILE A 745 29.43 1.71 4.15
N PRO A 746 30.74 1.71 3.82
CA PRO A 746 31.27 0.83 2.80
C PRO A 746 30.89 -0.62 3.10
N ILE A 747 30.43 -1.35 2.08
CA ILE A 747 29.70 -2.60 2.34
C ILE A 747 30.52 -3.64 3.12
N GLU A 748 31.84 -3.69 2.92
CA GLU A 748 32.73 -4.64 3.60
C GLU A 748 32.99 -4.29 5.08
N ASP A 749 32.66 -3.06 5.49
CA ASP A 749 32.89 -2.56 6.84
C ASP A 749 31.69 -2.79 7.77
N VAL A 750 30.52 -3.16 7.21
CA VAL A 750 29.26 -3.32 7.95
C VAL A 750 29.37 -4.28 9.15
N PRO A 751 30.00 -5.47 9.06
CA PRO A 751 30.13 -6.35 10.21
C PRO A 751 30.84 -5.69 11.40
N SER A 752 31.96 -5.02 11.16
CA SER A 752 32.70 -4.33 12.23
C SER A 752 31.93 -3.18 12.86
N VAL A 753 31.06 -2.50 12.09
CA VAL A 753 30.15 -1.50 12.64
C VAL A 753 29.10 -2.16 13.55
N ILE A 754 28.54 -3.31 13.16
CA ILE A 754 27.60 -4.07 13.99
C ILE A 754 28.28 -4.50 15.28
N GLU A 755 29.47 -5.11 15.21
CA GLU A 755 30.27 -5.52 16.38
C GLU A 755 30.47 -4.35 17.35
N ALA A 756 30.92 -3.19 16.85
CA ALA A 756 31.15 -2.01 17.68
C ALA A 756 29.87 -1.45 18.31
N THR A 757 28.76 -1.47 17.57
CA THR A 757 27.47 -0.97 18.06
C THR A 757 26.89 -1.87 19.14
N VAL A 758 26.96 -3.20 18.94
CA VAL A 758 26.52 -4.17 19.95
C VAL A 758 27.40 -4.07 21.20
N GLN A 759 28.72 -3.93 21.06
CA GLN A 759 29.60 -3.74 22.22
C GLN A 759 29.26 -2.45 23.00
N ALA A 760 28.95 -1.35 22.29
CA ALA A 760 28.55 -0.10 22.94
C ALA A 760 27.23 -0.25 23.71
N TYR A 761 26.28 -1.01 23.15
CA TYR A 761 25.05 -1.38 23.85
C TYR A 761 25.34 -2.23 25.09
N GLU A 762 26.16 -3.27 24.99
CA GLU A 762 26.53 -4.12 26.14
C GLU A 762 27.22 -3.34 27.27
N ASP A 763 28.04 -2.35 26.92
CA ASP A 763 28.76 -1.52 27.89
C ASP A 763 27.86 -0.49 28.60
N ASP A 764 26.77 -0.04 27.96
CA ASP A 764 25.89 1.04 28.45
C ASP A 764 24.48 0.58 28.88
N ARG A 765 24.05 -0.65 28.55
CA ARG A 765 22.68 -1.11 28.80
C ARG A 765 22.34 -1.18 30.28
N GLU A 766 21.14 -0.75 30.61
CA GLU A 766 20.53 -1.00 31.92
C GLU A 766 20.07 -2.48 32.01
N PRO A 767 19.89 -3.04 33.23
CA PRO A 767 19.34 -4.39 33.37
C PRO A 767 17.97 -4.50 32.70
N ASP A 768 17.77 -5.57 31.93
CA ASP A 768 16.54 -5.87 31.18
C ASP A 768 16.20 -4.87 30.05
N GLU A 769 17.08 -3.91 29.75
CA GLU A 769 16.90 -2.95 28.64
C GLU A 769 17.18 -3.64 27.30
N SER A 770 16.20 -3.64 26.39
CA SER A 770 16.34 -4.14 25.02
C SER A 770 17.22 -3.24 24.16
N PHE A 771 17.70 -3.75 23.02
CA PHE A 771 18.47 -2.94 22.07
C PHE A 771 17.66 -1.74 21.55
N ALA A 772 16.37 -1.94 21.25
CA ALA A 772 15.48 -0.87 20.79
C ALA A 772 15.31 0.23 21.86
N GLU A 773 15.06 -0.13 23.12
CA GLU A 773 14.96 0.82 24.24
C GLU A 773 16.26 1.61 24.43
N TRP A 774 17.42 0.95 24.36
CA TRP A 774 18.71 1.62 24.45
C TRP A 774 18.93 2.61 23.30
N THR A 775 18.60 2.23 22.07
CA THR A 775 18.72 3.14 20.92
C THR A 775 17.80 4.35 21.04
N ASN A 776 16.61 4.20 21.64
CA ASN A 776 15.69 5.31 21.91
C ASN A 776 16.21 6.27 22.98
N ARG A 777 16.84 5.74 24.03
CA ARG A 777 17.44 6.54 25.10
C ARG A 777 18.70 7.26 24.64
N THR A 778 19.44 6.68 23.71
CA THR A 778 20.71 7.21 23.19
C THR A 778 20.47 8.22 22.07
N SER A 779 21.17 9.35 22.08
CA SER A 779 20.92 10.37 21.06
C SER A 779 21.41 9.90 19.68
N ASN A 780 20.68 10.27 18.62
CA ASN A 780 21.11 10.03 17.24
C ASN A 780 22.47 10.65 16.89
N ALA A 781 22.99 11.59 17.69
CA ALA A 781 24.35 12.10 17.51
C ALA A 781 25.39 11.10 18.04
N ASP A 782 25.15 10.55 19.23
CA ASP A 782 26.05 9.57 19.86
C ASP A 782 26.04 8.24 19.09
N LEU A 783 24.87 7.76 18.65
CA LEU A 783 24.76 6.57 17.81
C LEU A 783 25.53 6.73 16.48
N ARG A 784 25.50 7.93 15.88
CA ARG A 784 26.28 8.21 14.67
C ARG A 784 27.79 8.22 14.95
N GLU A 785 28.22 8.68 16.12
CA GLU A 785 29.63 8.66 16.51
C GLU A 785 30.12 7.20 16.62
N ILE A 786 29.36 6.34 17.31
CA ILE A 786 29.62 4.90 17.41
C ILE A 786 29.76 4.26 16.02
N ILE A 787 28.84 4.56 15.11
CA ILE A 787 28.85 4.00 13.74
C ILE A 787 30.01 4.56 12.89
N ALA A 788 30.28 5.86 12.97
CA ALA A 788 31.22 6.55 12.07
C ALA A 788 32.69 6.33 12.43
N GLU A 789 32.99 5.93 13.67
CA GLU A 789 34.36 5.65 14.11
C GLU A 789 34.94 4.34 13.53
N GLN A 790 34.14 3.52 12.84
CA GLN A 790 34.55 2.22 12.33
C GLN A 790 34.38 2.06 10.80
N PRO A 791 35.35 1.42 10.12
CA PRO A 791 36.59 0.89 10.67
C PRO A 791 37.61 2.03 10.85
N ALA A 792 38.48 1.91 11.85
CA ALA A 792 39.65 2.76 11.97
C ALA A 792 40.57 2.58 10.75
N ARG A 793 40.34 3.34 9.67
CA ARG A 793 41.23 3.36 8.50
C ARG A 793 42.46 4.20 8.85
N ASP A 794 43.65 3.61 8.71
CA ASP A 794 44.88 4.41 8.66
C ASP A 794 44.71 5.45 7.54
N PRO A 795 44.97 6.75 7.79
CA PRO A 795 44.96 7.73 6.71
C PRO A 795 45.91 7.25 5.62
N PRO A 796 45.52 7.34 4.32
CA PRO A 796 46.34 6.83 3.24
C PRO A 796 47.75 7.40 3.40
N ALA A 797 48.73 6.50 3.47
CA ALA A 797 50.13 6.89 3.57
C ALA A 797 50.41 7.87 2.43
N ILE A 798 50.60 9.15 2.76
CA ILE A 798 51.02 10.16 1.80
C ILE A 798 52.42 9.72 1.37
N GLY A 799 52.49 8.95 0.30
CA GLY A 799 53.71 8.53 -0.35
C GLY A 799 54.42 9.74 -0.91
N THR A 800 55.17 10.44 -0.08
CA THR A 800 56.23 11.35 -0.53
C THR A 800 57.42 10.53 -0.99
N GLU A 801 57.28 9.73 -2.05
CA GLU A 801 58.44 9.27 -2.81
C GLU A 801 58.14 9.38 -4.31
N VAL A 802 58.67 10.46 -4.87
CA VAL A 802 58.91 10.61 -6.30
C VAL A 802 59.98 9.60 -6.70
N SER A 803 59.63 8.64 -7.56
CA SER A 803 60.57 8.06 -8.54
C SER A 803 59.83 7.49 -9.76
#